data_AF-A0AB34K646-F1
#
_entry.id   AF-A0AB34K646-F1
#
_cell.length_a   1.000
_cell.length_b   1.000
_cell.length_c   1.000
_cell.angle_alpha   90.00
_cell.angle_beta   90.00
_cell.angle_gamma   90.00
#
_symmetry.space_group_name_H-M   'P 1'
#
loop_
_entity.id
_entity.type
_entity.pdbx_description
1 polymer ?
#
loop_
_entity_poly.entity_id
_entity_poly.type
_entity_poly.pdbx_seq_one_letter_code
_entity_poly.pdbx_strand_id
1 'polypeptide(L)'
;MRAIVTWTDKVPERDGVKNCVYDIVFKPDGTQFVAAVGSRVLVYDAVDGDLKHSLKGHKDTLYCVAYSRDGKRFASGGADKTIIIWTSKAEGILKYSHNDAIQCLSYNSVTQQLASATASDFGLWSPEQKSVAKHKVASRILCLSWTNDGTCLTLGHFNGQISLRDKSGGEKAVIERNAPVWSIQWNPSRDEVSDILAVACWDQTLSFYELAGQQMQQVGRDKQLGFDPCCARHFSNGEYLCISGSDRKASLWTKEGVRLTSIAEREDWVWTCVPRPNQNFVALGCNDGTITMYKLNFANVHGIYKDRYAYRDYMTDVVVQQMQTEQKLTIKCRDYVKKIAIYKDRLAVQLPDKINIYELPAEDSQEMAYRHREKLSLSVESNILVVLSMNFLLAVEKKLKLFTFQGVAEREWTFTSVIKCVKPFGGPAGREGLLVGMEDGQVCKIFVDNSFPIPLVKHKARVRCLDMNASKTKIAVVDSDSTVSIYELKGKSAKLMYEEPNATAVAWNSDVDDMLCFSGNGLLSIKTANFPLHVQRHQGNVVGFKGSTIFSVHLVNMQMIDVPQSATLYRYLEKREFAAAYGVACLGVTESDWKQLALEALRALQLDIARKAFVRLRDIGYIELVGRIETARKQAGHDDHVLVATILAYQGKFQEAAKLFCKANRVEKAIEMFTDLRKWEEARQFAHTANAEQAQELVRRQAVWAEETNNLASASETYLAAGDYLKAIHILGEQNWHDKLIAVVRTLNNSQSAELQACLRYFEKAKAHDYAKEVLLKLGDIQGLLQLNLEANKWNDALQLIETHPEYAPQVYLPYAQWLVENDRFEEAQEAYKAAGQSSKSLELLRTLTHNAVLENRYEAAGHYLWLLAKETLMAVGDRPTNQDVEAFFKYRRMADQYYSYQSIHKYTDEPFTALTPDTVFNISRFLLSWLIKDEAPYGISKAYCIFAMAKQAKTLGANKLARFALEKLSLYKVPLSWQEQVDMFALSIRSRAFNDADELLPSCFRCQTINPLVNQAGDRCIACAHPMMRSFCNFELLPLVQFQPSRDVSPQDAVALIRRDPPPKKPRGRPAPSNPWQSDGPDVQTLMLGGEDQSDLGMLDIDDPFTKAMLDFEPSGIFTPTIADRHMLLSMEKNDIFIVKWPSPSLPWEFYRNMLPDVPVVLCHECNHFFHEEDWELAVMQKKQCPFCTVQTDGSSNGCVAHFPPESETGMSM
;
A
#
# COMPACT_ATOMS: atom_id res chain seq x y z
N MET A 1 34.38 -8.89 -2.31
CA MET A 1 34.59 -7.56 -2.92
C MET A 1 35.78 -7.72 -3.85
N ARG A 2 35.76 -7.11 -5.02
CA ARG A 2 36.89 -7.13 -5.98
C ARG A 2 37.18 -5.70 -6.41
N ALA A 3 38.43 -5.29 -6.31
CA ALA A 3 38.91 -4.04 -6.88
C ALA A 3 39.45 -4.33 -8.28
N ILE A 4 38.94 -3.61 -9.29
CA ILE A 4 39.38 -3.73 -10.68
C ILE A 4 40.06 -2.41 -11.04
N VAL A 5 41.27 -2.48 -11.60
CA VAL A 5 41.95 -1.29 -12.13
C VAL A 5 41.19 -0.82 -13.37
N THR A 6 40.76 0.45 -13.37
CA THR A 6 40.15 1.08 -14.54
C THR A 6 41.24 1.60 -15.48
N TRP A 7 42.16 2.39 -14.95
CA TRP A 7 43.32 2.93 -15.65
C TRP A 7 44.42 3.28 -14.64
N THR A 8 45.67 3.37 -15.11
CA THR A 8 46.85 3.72 -14.31
C THR A 8 47.71 4.68 -15.11
N ASP A 9 48.24 5.71 -14.46
CA ASP A 9 49.22 6.63 -15.03
C ASP A 9 50.44 6.71 -14.09
N LYS A 10 51.63 6.77 -14.65
CA LYS A 10 52.88 6.91 -13.90
C LYS A 10 53.59 8.16 -14.34
N VAL A 11 53.63 9.15 -13.45
CA VAL A 11 54.27 10.43 -13.77
C VAL A 11 55.79 10.23 -13.80
N PRO A 12 56.47 10.57 -14.92
CA PRO A 12 57.89 10.31 -15.07
C PRO A 12 58.71 11.12 -14.07
N GLU A 13 59.85 10.54 -13.65
CA GLU A 13 60.84 11.24 -12.84
C GLU A 13 61.42 12.43 -13.60
N ARG A 14 61.81 13.47 -12.86
CA ARG A 14 62.42 14.67 -13.45
C ARG A 14 63.66 15.04 -12.66
N ASP A 15 64.76 15.28 -13.36
CA ASP A 15 66.04 15.67 -12.77
C ASP A 15 66.58 14.67 -11.72
N GLY A 16 66.27 13.37 -11.89
CA GLY A 16 66.67 12.29 -10.97
C GLY A 16 65.88 12.26 -9.64
N VAL A 17 64.82 13.07 -9.51
CA VAL A 17 63.95 13.12 -8.34
C VAL A 17 62.60 12.47 -8.64
N LYS A 18 62.16 11.59 -7.74
CA LYS A 18 60.83 10.97 -7.78
C LYS A 18 59.74 12.02 -7.61
N ASN A 19 58.76 12.03 -8.51
CA ASN A 19 57.62 12.94 -8.43
C ASN A 19 56.49 12.30 -7.61
N CYS A 20 56.59 12.38 -6.28
CA CYS A 20 55.58 11.84 -5.36
C CYS A 20 54.19 12.47 -5.59
N VAL A 21 53.14 11.66 -5.46
CA VAL A 21 51.74 12.12 -5.47
C VAL A 21 51.27 12.29 -4.03
N TYR A 22 51.29 13.52 -3.51
CA TYR A 22 50.98 13.78 -2.09
C TYR A 22 49.48 13.79 -1.80
N ASP A 23 48.69 14.37 -2.69
CA ASP A 23 47.25 14.54 -2.47
C ASP A 23 46.46 14.51 -3.78
N ILE A 24 45.22 14.07 -3.69
CA ILE A 24 44.27 13.94 -4.79
C ILE A 24 42.92 14.47 -4.31
N VAL A 25 42.22 15.23 -5.13
CA VAL A 25 40.87 15.67 -4.81
C VAL A 25 39.98 15.60 -6.04
N PHE A 26 38.76 15.10 -5.87
CA PHE A 26 37.75 15.14 -6.92
C PHE A 26 37.06 16.47 -6.97
N LYS A 27 36.69 16.88 -8.18
CA LYS A 27 35.61 17.86 -8.35
C LYS A 27 34.33 17.27 -7.72
N PRO A 28 33.46 18.09 -7.08
CA PRO A 28 32.26 17.60 -6.40
C PRO A 28 31.31 16.77 -7.26
N ASP A 29 31.30 16.98 -8.58
CA ASP A 29 30.51 16.20 -9.55
C ASP A 29 31.17 14.86 -9.93
N GLY A 30 32.40 14.61 -9.48
CA GLY A 30 33.20 13.43 -9.77
C GLY A 30 33.70 13.34 -11.21
N THR A 31 33.52 14.35 -12.06
CA THR A 31 33.92 14.29 -13.49
C THR A 31 35.42 14.41 -13.70
N GLN A 32 36.09 15.16 -12.82
CA GLN A 32 37.52 15.42 -12.86
C GLN A 32 38.13 15.17 -11.50
N PHE A 33 39.42 14.86 -11.47
CA PHE A 33 40.19 14.94 -10.24
C PHE A 33 41.50 15.67 -10.49
N VAL A 34 42.01 16.26 -9.41
CA VAL A 34 43.22 17.06 -9.39
C VAL A 34 44.23 16.34 -8.52
N ALA A 35 45.46 16.19 -9.00
CA ALA A 35 46.56 15.56 -8.28
C ALA A 35 47.69 16.56 -8.03
N ALA A 36 48.20 16.60 -6.80
CA ALA A 36 49.41 17.31 -6.42
C ALA A 36 50.63 16.39 -6.66
N VAL A 37 51.42 16.70 -7.70
CA VAL A 37 52.53 15.84 -8.12
C VAL A 37 53.82 16.65 -8.30
N GLY A 38 54.81 16.40 -7.45
CA GLY A 38 56.03 17.21 -7.42
C GLY A 38 55.68 18.70 -7.32
N SER A 39 56.17 19.54 -8.24
CA SER A 39 55.85 20.97 -8.27
C SER A 39 54.69 21.36 -9.20
N ARG A 40 53.90 20.38 -9.69
CA ARG A 40 52.81 20.59 -10.67
C ARG A 40 51.46 20.15 -10.13
N VAL A 41 50.43 20.83 -10.60
CA VAL A 41 49.04 20.40 -10.42
C VAL A 41 48.58 19.75 -11.71
N LEU A 42 48.20 18.47 -11.65
CA LEU A 42 47.70 17.72 -12.81
C LEU A 42 46.19 17.57 -12.69
N VAL A 43 45.47 17.88 -13.76
CA VAL A 43 44.01 17.76 -13.84
C VAL A 43 43.66 16.67 -14.84
N TYR A 44 42.97 15.64 -14.38
CA TYR A 44 42.61 14.46 -15.16
C TYR A 44 41.10 14.36 -15.35
N ASP A 45 40.69 13.70 -16.43
CA ASP A 45 39.36 13.10 -16.52
C ASP A 45 39.26 11.89 -15.59
N ALA A 46 38.20 11.82 -14.78
CA ALA A 46 38.03 10.73 -13.83
C ALA A 46 37.60 9.40 -14.48
N VAL A 47 36.99 9.43 -15.68
CA VAL A 47 36.45 8.25 -16.36
C VAL A 47 37.56 7.51 -17.09
N ASP A 48 38.21 8.18 -18.05
CA ASP A 48 39.15 7.55 -18.97
C ASP A 48 40.62 7.71 -18.55
N GLY A 49 40.91 8.62 -17.62
CA GLY A 49 42.26 8.86 -17.11
C GLY A 49 43.09 9.82 -17.97
N ASP A 50 42.47 10.55 -18.88
CA ASP A 50 43.16 11.50 -19.75
C ASP A 50 43.61 12.76 -18.99
N LEU A 51 44.87 13.15 -19.19
CA LEU A 51 45.43 14.38 -18.64
C LEU A 51 44.91 15.60 -19.42
N LYS A 52 44.04 16.40 -18.81
CA LYS A 52 43.48 17.63 -19.42
C LYS A 52 44.43 18.82 -19.31
N HIS A 53 45.00 19.02 -18.12
CA HIS A 53 45.87 20.16 -17.84
C HIS A 53 47.05 19.77 -16.95
N SER A 54 48.23 20.30 -17.28
CA SER A 54 49.43 20.25 -16.44
C SER A 54 49.83 21.68 -16.05
N LEU A 55 49.42 22.12 -14.87
CA LEU A 55 49.56 23.50 -14.42
C LEU A 55 50.92 23.74 -13.77
N LYS A 56 51.59 24.79 -14.22
CA LYS A 56 52.89 25.25 -13.72
C LYS A 56 52.69 26.59 -13.02
N GLY A 57 52.75 26.59 -11.69
CA GLY A 57 52.58 27.81 -10.89
C GLY A 57 53.34 27.82 -9.57
N HIS A 58 53.62 26.64 -9.02
CA HIS A 58 54.42 26.45 -7.82
C HIS A 58 55.90 26.27 -8.16
N LYS A 59 56.76 26.76 -7.26
CA LYS A 59 58.23 26.72 -7.41
C LYS A 59 58.88 25.51 -6.73
N ASP A 60 58.12 24.82 -5.90
CA ASP A 60 58.58 23.70 -5.09
C ASP A 60 57.43 22.68 -4.94
N THR A 61 57.68 21.61 -4.21
CA THR A 61 56.80 20.47 -3.99
C THR A 61 55.45 20.88 -3.42
N LEU A 62 54.39 20.38 -4.04
CA LEU A 62 52.99 20.55 -3.65
C LEU A 62 52.60 19.46 -2.66
N TYR A 63 52.00 19.85 -1.54
CA TYR A 63 51.58 18.91 -0.51
C TYR A 63 50.07 18.66 -0.53
N CYS A 64 49.26 19.64 -0.93
CA CYS A 64 47.81 19.54 -0.79
C CYS A 64 47.04 20.24 -1.90
N VAL A 65 45.86 19.70 -2.18
CA VAL A 65 44.87 20.27 -3.11
C VAL A 65 43.48 20.16 -2.49
N ALA A 66 42.64 21.18 -2.69
CA ALA A 66 41.27 21.18 -2.17
C ALA A 66 40.32 21.77 -3.19
N TYR A 67 39.15 21.15 -3.37
CA TYR A 67 38.11 21.62 -4.29
C TYR A 67 37.00 22.34 -3.52
N SER A 68 36.48 23.44 -4.07
CA SER A 68 35.30 24.10 -3.51
C SER A 68 34.05 23.25 -3.76
N ARG A 69 33.07 23.29 -2.83
CA ARG A 69 31.84 22.48 -2.94
C ARG A 69 31.00 22.78 -4.18
N ASP A 70 31.05 24.00 -4.68
CA ASP A 70 30.35 24.42 -5.91
C ASP A 70 31.02 23.92 -7.20
N GLY A 71 32.22 23.34 -7.11
CA GLY A 71 32.97 22.83 -8.26
C GLY A 71 33.52 23.92 -9.19
N LYS A 72 33.44 25.20 -8.83
CA LYS A 72 33.90 26.31 -9.68
C LYS A 72 35.37 26.65 -9.49
N ARG A 73 35.95 26.33 -8.33
CA ARG A 73 37.34 26.66 -7.97
C ARG A 73 38.02 25.51 -7.24
N PHE A 74 39.34 25.47 -7.31
CA PHE A 74 40.15 24.61 -6.46
C PHE A 74 41.42 25.35 -6.02
N ALA A 75 42.00 24.94 -4.91
CA ALA A 75 43.20 25.53 -4.34
C ALA A 75 44.34 24.50 -4.33
N SER A 76 45.56 24.97 -4.52
CA SER A 76 46.78 24.18 -4.34
C SER A 76 47.75 24.91 -3.41
N GLY A 77 48.48 24.15 -2.59
CA GLY A 77 49.47 24.66 -1.65
C GLY A 77 50.68 23.74 -1.49
N GLY A 78 51.85 24.33 -1.23
CA GLY A 78 53.09 23.56 -1.14
C GLY A 78 54.21 24.19 -0.32
N ALA A 79 55.40 23.61 -0.48
CA ALA A 79 56.66 23.98 0.18
C ALA A 79 57.13 25.40 -0.20
N ASP A 80 56.70 25.92 -1.36
CA ASP A 80 56.99 27.28 -1.79
C ASP A 80 56.24 28.37 -0.98
N LYS A 81 55.51 27.95 0.07
CA LYS A 81 54.76 28.79 1.01
C LYS A 81 53.59 29.54 0.37
N THR A 82 53.23 29.21 -0.86
CA THR A 82 52.17 29.88 -1.59
C THR A 82 50.93 29.01 -1.75
N ILE A 83 49.78 29.69 -1.82
CA ILE A 83 48.50 29.10 -2.18
C ILE A 83 48.08 29.74 -3.50
N ILE A 84 47.65 28.91 -4.44
CA ILE A 84 47.09 29.36 -5.71
C ILE A 84 45.64 28.88 -5.80
N ILE A 85 44.71 29.82 -6.03
CA ILE A 85 43.32 29.50 -6.35
C ILE A 85 43.19 29.45 -7.87
N TRP A 86 42.65 28.35 -8.37
CA TRP A 86 42.42 28.07 -9.78
C TRP A 86 40.94 28.11 -10.10
N THR A 87 40.60 28.57 -11.31
CA THR A 87 39.24 28.47 -11.86
C THR A 87 38.95 27.06 -12.36
N SER A 88 37.70 26.78 -12.69
CA SER A 88 37.29 25.53 -13.37
C SER A 88 37.95 25.33 -14.74
N LYS A 89 38.49 26.39 -15.35
CA LYS A 89 39.30 26.35 -16.60
C LYS A 89 40.80 26.19 -16.33
N ALA A 90 41.17 25.94 -15.08
CA ALA A 90 42.54 25.75 -14.64
C ALA A 90 43.44 26.99 -14.80
N GLU A 91 42.86 28.18 -14.68
CA GLU A 91 43.59 29.46 -14.69
C GLU A 91 43.80 29.94 -13.24
N GLY A 92 45.02 30.33 -12.89
CA GLY A 92 45.37 30.81 -11.54
C GLY A 92 44.94 32.27 -11.34
N ILE A 93 43.97 32.51 -10.45
CA ILE A 93 43.36 33.84 -10.25
C ILE A 93 43.89 34.58 -9.02
N LEU A 94 44.37 33.87 -8.01
CA LEU A 94 44.87 34.48 -6.78
C LEU A 94 46.06 33.69 -6.25
N LYS A 95 47.18 34.38 -6.01
CA LYS A 95 48.37 33.83 -5.36
C LYS A 95 48.66 34.58 -4.07
N TYR A 96 48.77 33.86 -2.97
CA TYR A 96 49.07 34.44 -1.66
C TYR A 96 50.16 33.63 -0.95
N SER A 97 50.93 34.27 -0.09
CA SER A 97 52.05 33.66 0.64
C SER A 97 51.82 33.61 2.14
N HIS A 98 52.03 32.45 2.74
CA HIS A 98 52.25 32.30 4.18
C HIS A 98 53.73 32.49 4.53
N ASN A 99 54.04 32.54 5.82
CA ASN A 99 55.41 32.61 6.34
C ASN A 99 56.13 31.24 6.30
N ASP A 100 55.35 30.16 6.24
CA ASP A 100 55.82 28.78 6.27
C ASP A 100 55.11 27.92 5.21
N ALA A 101 55.60 26.70 5.00
CA ALA A 101 55.10 25.75 4.02
C ALA A 101 53.64 25.34 4.31
N ILE A 102 52.82 25.31 3.27
CA ILE A 102 51.41 24.91 3.37
C ILE A 102 51.34 23.39 3.48
N GLN A 103 50.77 22.89 4.57
CA GLN A 103 50.69 21.46 4.86
C GLN A 103 49.38 20.84 4.39
N CYS A 104 48.26 21.55 4.63
CA CYS A 104 46.94 21.06 4.31
C CYS A 104 46.01 22.21 3.93
N LEU A 105 45.01 21.90 3.10
CA LEU A 105 43.95 22.80 2.66
C LEU A 105 42.62 22.08 2.81
N SER A 106 41.58 22.81 3.25
CA SER A 106 40.21 22.28 3.25
C SER A 106 39.20 23.38 3.02
N TYR A 107 38.33 23.19 2.03
CA TYR A 107 37.16 24.05 1.87
C TYR A 107 36.07 23.67 2.89
N ASN A 108 35.35 24.68 3.34
CA ASN A 108 34.12 24.54 4.11
C ASN A 108 33.03 23.92 3.22
N SER A 109 32.29 22.96 3.77
CA SER A 109 31.23 22.23 3.07
C SER A 109 30.04 23.09 2.66
N VAL A 110 29.85 24.26 3.27
CA VAL A 110 28.69 25.15 3.08
C VAL A 110 29.09 26.54 2.59
N THR A 111 29.96 27.25 3.31
CA THR A 111 30.18 28.70 3.12
C THR A 111 31.22 29.09 2.07
N GLN A 112 31.77 28.11 1.34
CA GLN A 112 32.89 28.29 0.38
C GLN A 112 34.19 28.86 0.98
N GLN A 113 34.25 29.02 2.32
CA GLN A 113 35.43 29.47 3.03
C GLN A 113 36.55 28.44 2.87
N LEU A 114 37.76 28.88 2.53
CA LEU A 114 38.93 28.00 2.51
C LEU A 114 39.64 28.08 3.86
N ALA A 115 40.16 26.95 4.35
CA ALA A 115 41.12 26.89 5.45
C ALA A 115 42.48 26.45 4.89
N SER A 116 43.54 27.17 5.23
CA SER A 116 44.93 26.81 4.93
C SER A 116 45.72 26.64 6.20
N ALA A 117 46.53 25.59 6.29
CA ALA A 117 47.31 25.31 7.48
C ALA A 117 48.81 25.19 7.17
N THR A 118 49.62 25.69 8.08
CA THR A 118 51.09 25.67 8.00
C THR A 118 51.70 25.07 9.27
N ALA A 119 53.03 25.13 9.39
CA ALA A 119 53.70 24.68 10.59
C ALA A 119 53.55 25.62 11.80
N SER A 120 53.14 26.89 11.58
CA SER A 120 53.10 27.92 12.62
C SER A 120 51.77 28.68 12.73
N ASP A 121 50.95 28.63 11.70
CA ASP A 121 49.67 29.32 11.61
C ASP A 121 48.63 28.57 10.77
N PHE A 122 47.37 28.97 10.87
CA PHE A 122 46.36 28.66 9.86
C PHE A 122 45.62 29.94 9.43
N GLY A 123 45.21 29.98 8.16
CA GLY A 123 44.46 31.07 7.54
C GLY A 123 43.04 30.64 7.20
N LEU A 124 42.08 31.51 7.48
CA LEU A 124 40.69 31.37 7.04
C LEU A 124 40.38 32.43 5.97
N TRP A 125 39.80 31.97 4.87
CA TRP A 125 39.64 32.75 3.64
C TRP A 125 38.17 32.84 3.27
N SER A 126 37.60 34.04 3.31
CA SER A 126 36.25 34.26 2.79
C SER A 126 36.31 34.79 1.35
N PRO A 127 35.42 34.35 0.44
CA PRO A 127 35.30 34.95 -0.89
C PRO A 127 34.99 36.46 -0.85
N GLU A 128 34.34 36.91 0.22
CA GLU A 128 33.84 38.29 0.40
C GLU A 128 34.92 39.22 0.96
N GLN A 129 35.93 38.68 1.65
CA GLN A 129 36.97 39.45 2.33
C GLN A 129 38.28 39.41 1.55
N LYS A 130 38.88 40.57 1.30
CA LYS A 130 40.19 40.68 0.63
C LYS A 130 41.36 40.30 1.56
N SER A 131 41.17 40.37 2.88
CA SER A 131 42.17 40.01 3.89
C SER A 131 41.92 38.59 4.43
N VAL A 132 43.01 37.92 4.81
CA VAL A 132 42.98 36.56 5.36
C VAL A 132 43.08 36.63 6.88
N ALA A 133 42.17 35.98 7.58
CA ALA A 133 42.23 35.88 9.04
C ALA A 133 43.26 34.80 9.44
N LYS A 134 44.42 35.23 9.94
CA LYS A 134 45.53 34.36 10.36
C LYS A 134 45.51 34.11 11.87
N HIS A 135 45.66 32.86 12.26
CA HIS A 135 45.68 32.41 13.64
C HIS A 135 46.96 31.63 13.91
N LYS A 136 47.73 32.04 14.93
CA LYS A 136 48.97 31.36 15.33
C LYS A 136 48.64 30.08 16.09
N VAL A 137 49.49 29.06 15.92
CA VAL A 137 49.34 27.79 16.64
C VAL A 137 50.69 27.26 17.13
N ALA A 138 50.66 26.47 18.19
CA ALA A 138 51.86 26.06 18.93
C ALA A 138 52.63 24.91 18.26
N SER A 139 51.99 24.14 17.37
CA SER A 139 52.58 22.97 16.71
C SER A 139 52.11 22.87 15.27
N ARG A 140 52.97 22.28 14.42
CA ARG A 140 52.70 22.02 13.00
C ARG A 140 51.38 21.29 12.82
N ILE A 141 50.52 21.83 11.94
CA ILE A 141 49.25 21.20 11.55
C ILE A 141 49.53 20.24 10.39
N LEU A 142 48.98 19.05 10.46
CA LEU A 142 49.16 18.00 9.45
C LEU A 142 47.89 17.81 8.60
N CYS A 143 46.71 17.92 9.20
CA CYS A 143 45.43 17.68 8.54
C CYS A 143 44.32 18.59 9.03
N LEU A 144 43.31 18.78 8.17
CA LEU A 144 42.15 19.62 8.39
C LEU A 144 40.88 18.88 7.98
N SER A 145 39.79 19.06 8.73
CA SER A 145 38.45 18.67 8.27
C SER A 145 37.38 19.58 8.84
N TRP A 146 36.43 19.99 8.00
CA TRP A 146 35.21 20.67 8.44
C TRP A 146 34.12 19.65 8.81
N THR A 147 33.26 20.02 9.75
CA THR A 147 31.98 19.33 9.99
C THR A 147 31.06 19.46 8.79
N ASN A 148 30.07 18.57 8.66
CA ASN A 148 29.19 18.54 7.49
C ASN A 148 28.37 19.83 7.35
N ASP A 149 27.96 20.42 8.48
CA ASP A 149 27.27 21.71 8.59
C ASP A 149 28.17 22.94 8.36
N GLY A 150 29.49 22.75 8.26
CA GLY A 150 30.47 23.82 8.06
C GLY A 150 30.65 24.75 9.26
N THR A 151 30.18 24.39 10.46
CA THR A 151 30.26 25.28 11.63
C THR A 151 31.55 25.12 12.44
N CYS A 152 32.21 23.96 12.36
CA CYS A 152 33.41 23.63 13.11
C CYS A 152 34.52 23.11 12.18
N LEU A 153 35.73 23.63 12.39
CA LEU A 153 36.96 23.19 11.73
C LEU A 153 37.82 22.43 12.72
N THR A 154 38.26 21.24 12.34
CA THR A 154 39.17 20.43 13.15
C THR A 154 40.59 20.48 12.61
N LEU A 155 41.56 20.63 13.51
CA LEU A 155 42.98 20.71 13.23
C LEU A 155 43.69 19.54 13.91
N GLY A 156 44.43 18.74 13.15
CA GLY A 156 45.30 17.69 13.69
C GLY A 156 46.75 18.17 13.75
N HIS A 157 47.35 18.14 14.93
CA HIS A 157 48.70 18.63 15.17
C HIS A 157 49.74 17.50 15.24
N PHE A 158 50.99 17.84 14.91
CA PHE A 158 52.14 16.94 14.98
C PHE A 158 52.47 16.48 16.41
N ASN A 159 52.19 17.30 17.43
CA ASN A 159 52.37 16.93 18.84
C ASN A 159 51.26 16.01 19.39
N GLY A 160 50.27 15.64 18.57
CA GLY A 160 49.12 14.82 18.97
C GLY A 160 47.91 15.59 19.49
N GLN A 161 47.97 16.91 19.54
CA GLN A 161 46.80 17.74 19.86
C GLN A 161 45.80 17.72 18.69
N ILE A 162 44.50 17.66 18.99
CA ILE A 162 43.41 17.87 18.03
C ILE A 162 42.60 19.05 18.53
N SER A 163 42.60 20.14 17.76
CA SER A 163 41.91 21.38 18.14
C SER A 163 40.64 21.53 17.31
N LEU A 164 39.50 21.64 17.98
CA LEU A 164 38.21 21.95 17.38
C LEU A 164 38.00 23.46 17.42
N ARG A 165 37.89 24.10 16.25
CA ARG A 165 37.75 25.53 16.05
C ARG A 165 36.38 25.90 15.48
N ASP A 166 35.88 27.09 15.78
CA ASP A 166 34.72 27.64 15.09
C ASP A 166 35.09 28.20 13.69
N LYS A 167 34.07 28.62 12.91
CA LYS A 167 34.26 29.24 11.59
C LYS A 167 35.07 30.55 11.58
N SER A 168 35.26 31.17 12.75
CA SER A 168 36.08 32.38 12.95
C SER A 168 37.51 32.07 13.42
N GLY A 169 37.82 30.83 13.81
CA GLY A 169 39.13 30.41 14.34
C GLY A 169 39.22 30.32 15.87
N GLY A 170 38.13 30.60 16.60
CA GLY A 170 38.04 30.45 18.05
C GLY A 170 38.09 28.99 18.50
N GLU A 171 38.76 28.69 19.60
CA GLU A 171 38.90 27.32 20.13
C GLU A 171 37.65 26.89 20.92
N LYS A 172 37.06 25.75 20.54
CA LYS A 172 35.90 25.15 21.20
C LYS A 172 36.29 24.00 22.14
N ALA A 173 37.14 23.11 21.66
CA ALA A 173 37.57 21.92 22.41
C ALA A 173 38.95 21.45 21.94
N VAL A 174 39.64 20.71 22.82
CA VAL A 174 40.96 20.14 22.58
C VAL A 174 40.96 18.68 23.02
N ILE A 175 41.50 17.81 22.18
CA ILE A 175 41.72 16.39 22.48
C ILE A 175 43.23 16.13 22.40
N GLU A 176 43.77 15.36 23.34
CA GLU A 176 45.20 15.02 23.36
C GLU A 176 45.44 13.56 22.97
N ARG A 177 46.46 13.34 22.13
CA ARG A 177 46.98 12.03 21.72
C ARG A 177 48.49 11.99 21.95
N ASN A 178 49.02 10.77 22.05
CA ASN A 178 50.45 10.53 22.31
C ASN A 178 51.32 10.52 21.04
N ALA A 179 50.74 10.77 19.86
CA ALA A 179 51.43 10.67 18.57
C ALA A 179 50.87 11.66 17.55
N PRO A 180 51.64 11.97 16.47
CA PRO A 180 51.19 12.87 15.42
C PRO A 180 49.86 12.44 14.79
N VAL A 181 48.92 13.39 14.70
CA VAL A 181 47.61 13.17 14.08
C VAL A 181 47.72 13.46 12.59
N TRP A 182 47.80 12.43 11.76
CA TRP A 182 48.13 12.58 10.35
C TRP A 182 46.92 12.73 9.44
N SER A 183 45.80 12.12 9.79
CA SER A 183 44.56 12.23 9.02
C SER A 183 43.35 12.32 9.93
N ILE A 184 42.47 13.27 9.66
CA ILE A 184 41.19 13.46 10.35
C ILE A 184 40.09 13.66 9.32
N GLN A 185 38.92 13.10 9.58
CA GLN A 185 37.76 13.37 8.75
C GLN A 185 36.44 13.19 9.51
N TRP A 186 35.54 14.15 9.31
CA TRP A 186 34.15 14.02 9.75
C TRP A 186 33.35 13.10 8.82
N ASN A 187 32.46 12.29 9.41
CA ASN A 187 31.53 11.46 8.69
C ASN A 187 30.58 12.34 7.85
N PRO A 188 30.51 12.18 6.51
CA PRO A 188 29.62 12.96 5.67
C PRO A 188 28.15 12.55 5.76
N SER A 189 27.84 11.42 6.41
CA SER A 189 26.47 10.91 6.54
C SER A 189 25.59 11.92 7.29
N ARG A 190 24.38 12.17 6.78
CA ARG A 190 23.35 13.02 7.42
C ARG A 190 22.32 12.22 8.21
N ASP A 191 22.36 10.90 8.10
CA ASP A 191 21.38 10.00 8.69
C ASP A 191 21.73 9.65 10.15
N GLU A 192 22.92 10.02 10.61
CA GLU A 192 23.38 9.77 11.98
C GLU A 192 22.93 10.87 12.95
N VAL A 193 22.62 10.46 14.18
CA VAL A 193 22.13 11.33 15.25
C VAL A 193 23.21 12.31 15.74
N SER A 194 24.48 12.01 15.51
CA SER A 194 25.65 12.78 15.94
C SER A 194 26.75 12.79 14.88
N ASP A 195 27.44 13.92 14.71
CA ASP A 195 28.64 14.01 13.88
C ASP A 195 29.78 13.17 14.47
N ILE A 196 30.35 12.27 13.67
CA ILE A 196 31.46 11.38 14.06
C ILE A 196 32.75 11.84 13.39
N LEU A 197 33.81 12.01 14.17
CA LEU A 197 35.16 12.31 13.70
C LEU A 197 36.02 11.04 13.73
N ALA A 198 36.52 10.61 12.58
CA ALA A 198 37.56 9.58 12.48
C ALA A 198 38.96 10.22 12.55
N VAL A 199 39.81 9.68 13.40
CA VAL A 199 41.17 10.19 13.66
C VAL A 199 42.17 9.06 13.45
N ALA A 200 43.11 9.24 12.53
CA ALA A 200 44.19 8.30 12.25
C ALA A 200 45.55 8.89 12.65
N CYS A 201 46.23 8.22 13.57
CA CYS A 201 47.45 8.67 14.20
C CYS A 201 48.64 7.76 13.88
N TRP A 202 49.85 8.29 13.96
CA TRP A 202 51.11 7.56 13.73
C TRP A 202 51.57 6.67 14.90
N ASP A 203 50.80 6.61 15.99
CA ASP A 203 50.82 5.47 16.93
C ASP A 203 50.14 4.21 16.34
N GLN A 204 49.79 4.27 15.05
CA GLN A 204 49.12 3.21 14.29
C GLN A 204 47.73 2.91 14.82
N THR A 205 47.04 3.93 15.33
CA THR A 205 45.68 3.82 15.83
C THR A 205 44.66 4.57 14.98
N LEU A 206 43.44 4.02 14.95
CA LEU A 206 42.23 4.66 14.44
C LEU A 206 41.24 4.84 15.60
N SER A 207 40.86 6.07 15.87
CA SER A 207 39.98 6.48 16.98
C SER A 207 38.79 7.28 16.46
N PHE A 208 37.69 7.28 17.23
CA PHE A 208 36.45 7.95 16.87
C PHE A 208 35.96 8.86 18.00
N TYR A 209 35.62 10.09 17.65
CA TYR A 209 35.20 11.14 18.60
C TYR A 209 33.91 11.82 18.15
N GLU A 210 33.15 12.34 19.11
CA GLU A 210 31.98 13.20 18.87
C GLU A 210 32.37 14.68 18.85
N LEU A 211 31.46 15.56 18.41
CA LEU A 211 31.66 17.01 18.38
C LEU A 211 32.05 17.63 19.74
N ALA A 212 31.61 17.03 20.85
CA ALA A 212 31.98 17.46 22.20
C ALA A 212 33.42 17.07 22.60
N GLY A 213 34.17 16.38 21.74
CA GLY A 213 35.52 15.89 22.00
C GLY A 213 35.57 14.62 22.86
N GLN A 214 34.42 14.01 23.16
CA GLN A 214 34.32 12.75 23.88
C GLN A 214 34.57 11.57 22.94
N GLN A 215 35.28 10.55 23.42
CA GLN A 215 35.47 9.31 22.68
C GLN A 215 34.16 8.52 22.64
N MET A 216 33.79 8.02 21.46
CA MET A 216 32.54 7.27 21.31
C MET A 216 32.55 5.97 22.12
N GLN A 217 31.58 5.84 23.04
CA GLN A 217 31.43 4.66 23.88
C GLN A 217 31.05 3.40 23.07
N GLN A 218 30.31 3.56 21.96
CA GLN A 218 29.76 2.46 21.17
C GLN A 218 30.80 1.74 20.29
N VAL A 219 31.81 2.45 19.77
CA VAL A 219 32.88 1.87 18.92
C VAL A 219 34.03 1.27 19.75
N GLY A 220 34.11 1.64 21.04
CA GLY A 220 35.07 1.11 22.01
C GLY A 220 36.44 1.78 21.95
N ARG A 221 37.47 1.08 22.47
CA ARG A 221 38.88 1.54 22.49
C ARG A 221 39.44 1.69 21.07
N ASP A 222 40.51 2.48 20.98
CA ASP A 222 41.33 2.69 19.78
C ASP A 222 41.60 1.40 19.01
N LYS A 223 41.45 1.44 17.68
CA LYS A 223 41.68 0.29 16.80
C LYS A 223 43.11 0.31 16.30
N GLN A 224 43.84 -0.79 16.49
CA GLN A 224 45.20 -0.93 15.96
C GLN A 224 45.18 -1.19 14.44
N LEU A 225 45.89 -0.37 13.68
CA LEU A 225 46.06 -0.51 12.23
C LEU A 225 47.26 -1.41 11.88
N GLY A 226 48.35 -1.31 12.66
CA GLY A 226 49.60 -2.06 12.42
C GLY A 226 50.51 -1.46 11.34
N PHE A 227 50.22 -0.24 10.90
CA PHE A 227 51.01 0.56 9.96
C PHE A 227 50.72 2.04 10.17
N ASP A 228 51.55 2.92 9.61
CA ASP A 228 51.38 4.36 9.78
C ASP A 228 50.38 4.87 8.72
N PRO A 229 49.21 5.39 9.14
CA PRO A 229 48.20 5.86 8.19
C PRO A 229 48.63 7.16 7.52
N CYS A 230 48.54 7.19 6.19
CA CYS A 230 48.83 8.38 5.39
C CYS A 230 47.55 9.16 5.05
N CYS A 231 46.42 8.48 4.87
CA CYS A 231 45.15 9.12 4.54
C CYS A 231 43.96 8.24 4.94
N ALA A 232 42.94 8.85 5.54
CA ALA A 232 41.66 8.23 5.85
C ALA A 232 40.52 9.04 5.19
N ARG A 233 39.73 8.40 4.31
CA ARG A 233 38.61 9.04 3.59
C ARG A 233 37.32 8.22 3.63
N HIS A 234 36.18 8.84 3.93
CA HIS A 234 34.86 8.19 3.92
C HIS A 234 34.40 7.81 2.52
N PHE A 235 33.87 6.60 2.38
CA PHE A 235 33.35 5.99 1.15
C PHE A 235 31.86 5.62 1.33
N SER A 236 31.10 5.59 0.22
CA SER A 236 29.65 5.26 0.23
C SER A 236 28.85 6.12 1.23
N ASN A 237 28.94 7.45 1.10
CA ASN A 237 28.22 8.40 1.96
C ASN A 237 28.43 8.21 3.48
N GLY A 238 29.59 7.70 3.90
CA GLY A 238 29.93 7.55 5.31
C GLY A 238 29.81 6.13 5.87
N GLU A 239 29.29 5.17 5.10
CA GLU A 239 29.16 3.77 5.56
C GLU A 239 30.51 3.08 5.78
N TYR A 240 31.52 3.45 4.98
CA TYR A 240 32.85 2.85 4.99
C TYR A 240 33.96 3.92 5.04
N LEU A 241 35.17 3.48 5.34
CA LEU A 241 36.40 4.27 5.37
C LEU A 241 37.47 3.62 4.50
N CYS A 242 38.07 4.38 3.60
CA CYS A 242 39.27 4.01 2.87
C CYS A 242 40.48 4.51 3.65
N ILE A 243 41.43 3.63 3.98
CA ILE A 243 42.67 3.97 4.69
C ILE A 243 43.85 3.49 3.88
N SER A 244 44.82 4.37 3.64
CA SER A 244 46.11 4.08 3.00
C SER A 244 47.26 4.41 3.94
N GLY A 245 48.42 3.78 3.74
CA GLY A 245 49.55 4.00 4.63
C GLY A 245 50.90 3.45 4.16
N SER A 246 51.84 3.41 5.11
CA SER A 246 53.24 2.98 4.93
C SER A 246 53.39 1.47 4.63
N ASP A 247 52.34 0.68 4.82
CA ASP A 247 52.31 -0.76 4.47
C ASP A 247 52.20 -1.02 2.95
N ARG A 248 52.22 0.05 2.15
CA ARG A 248 52.07 0.04 0.68
C ARG A 248 50.69 -0.44 0.23
N LYS A 249 49.68 -0.37 1.10
CA LYS A 249 48.32 -0.80 0.80
C LYS A 249 47.33 0.35 0.94
N ALA A 250 46.24 0.20 0.21
CA ALA A 250 44.99 0.90 0.49
C ALA A 250 43.96 -0.15 0.88
N SER A 251 43.21 0.10 1.94
CA SER A 251 42.28 -0.87 2.55
C SER A 251 40.93 -0.22 2.86
N LEU A 252 39.88 -1.03 2.83
CA LEU A 252 38.52 -0.62 3.14
C LEU A 252 38.15 -1.09 4.55
N TRP A 253 37.50 -0.21 5.30
CA TRP A 253 37.10 -0.39 6.70
C TRP A 253 35.63 -0.01 6.86
N THR A 254 34.96 -0.55 7.87
CA THR A 254 33.62 -0.09 8.26
C THR A 254 33.71 1.23 9.02
N LYS A 255 32.59 1.94 9.15
CA LYS A 255 32.49 3.11 10.04
C LYS A 255 32.81 2.83 11.51
N GLU A 256 32.76 1.57 11.93
CA GLU A 256 33.11 1.11 13.28
C GLU A 256 34.61 0.75 13.42
N GLY A 257 35.41 0.92 12.36
CA GLY A 257 36.84 0.62 12.36
C GLY A 257 37.17 -0.88 12.27
N VAL A 258 36.29 -1.69 11.66
CA VAL A 258 36.60 -3.10 11.33
C VAL A 258 37.20 -3.16 9.92
N ARG A 259 38.38 -3.76 9.79
CA ARG A 259 39.05 -3.96 8.50
C ARG A 259 38.28 -4.96 7.64
N LEU A 260 37.97 -4.60 6.40
CA LEU A 260 37.27 -5.46 5.46
C LEU A 260 38.22 -6.20 4.51
N THR A 261 38.90 -5.46 3.63
CA THR A 261 39.79 -6.02 2.60
C THR A 261 40.76 -4.97 2.07
N SER A 262 41.87 -5.41 1.47
CA SER A 262 42.73 -4.52 0.68
C SER A 262 42.03 -4.15 -0.63
N ILE A 263 42.06 -2.86 -0.96
CA ILE A 263 41.69 -2.31 -2.28
C ILE A 263 42.86 -2.53 -3.25
N ALA A 264 44.08 -2.22 -2.82
CA ALA A 264 45.28 -2.32 -3.64
C ALA A 264 46.52 -2.60 -2.78
N GLU A 265 47.57 -3.10 -3.43
CA GLU A 265 48.93 -3.22 -2.92
C GLU A 265 49.89 -2.63 -3.96
N ARG A 266 50.89 -1.89 -3.51
CA ARG A 266 51.79 -1.06 -4.32
C ARG A 266 53.25 -1.31 -4.00
N GLU A 267 54.12 -0.82 -4.88
CA GLU A 267 55.58 -0.96 -4.71
C GLU A 267 56.11 -0.07 -3.58
N ASP A 268 55.50 1.10 -3.39
CA ASP A 268 55.92 2.12 -2.44
C ASP A 268 54.71 2.64 -1.62
N TRP A 269 54.94 3.56 -0.68
CA TRP A 269 53.91 4.11 0.21
C TRP A 269 52.75 4.71 -0.58
N VAL A 270 51.53 4.53 -0.05
CA VAL A 270 50.32 5.13 -0.64
C VAL A 270 49.95 6.35 0.20
N TRP A 271 50.24 7.54 -0.31
CA TRP A 271 50.06 8.79 0.41
C TRP A 271 48.59 9.18 0.53
N THR A 272 47.80 8.94 -0.51
CA THR A 272 46.40 9.36 -0.56
C THR A 272 45.50 8.30 -1.18
N CYS A 273 44.32 8.12 -0.59
CA CYS A 273 43.25 7.31 -1.14
C CYS A 273 41.93 8.08 -1.09
N VAL A 274 41.37 8.42 -2.24
CA VAL A 274 40.19 9.30 -2.31
C VAL A 274 39.06 8.64 -3.08
N PRO A 275 37.87 8.48 -2.48
CA PRO A 275 36.66 8.06 -3.17
C PRO A 275 36.24 9.07 -4.23
N ARG A 276 35.75 8.56 -5.36
CA ARG A 276 34.97 9.36 -6.29
C ARG A 276 33.59 9.64 -5.67
N PRO A 277 33.11 10.89 -5.64
CA PRO A 277 31.80 11.23 -5.08
C PRO A 277 30.67 10.40 -5.71
N ASN A 278 29.76 9.87 -4.88
CA ASN A 278 28.56 9.13 -5.28
C ASN A 278 28.78 7.92 -6.20
N GLN A 279 29.99 7.37 -6.29
CA GLN A 279 30.29 6.22 -7.14
C GLN A 279 31.26 5.24 -6.46
N ASN A 280 31.26 3.99 -6.92
CA ASN A 280 32.12 2.93 -6.37
C ASN A 280 33.55 2.96 -6.94
N PHE A 281 34.17 4.14 -7.03
CA PHE A 281 35.54 4.28 -7.51
C PHE A 281 36.43 4.91 -6.43
N VAL A 282 37.70 4.52 -6.42
CA VAL A 282 38.71 5.05 -5.51
C VAL A 282 39.99 5.35 -6.30
N ALA A 283 40.50 6.57 -6.19
CA ALA A 283 41.79 6.97 -6.74
C ALA A 283 42.88 6.84 -5.68
N LEU A 284 44.04 6.31 -6.06
CA LEU A 284 45.22 6.19 -5.20
C LEU A 284 46.38 7.02 -5.77
N GLY A 285 47.09 7.71 -4.89
CA GLY A 285 48.34 8.40 -5.19
C GLY A 285 49.50 7.78 -4.40
N CYS A 286 50.57 7.41 -5.11
CA CYS A 286 51.70 6.69 -4.53
C CYS A 286 52.97 7.56 -4.48
N ASN A 287 53.89 7.15 -3.62
CA ASN A 287 55.19 7.81 -3.46
C ASN A 287 56.08 7.73 -4.71
N ASP A 288 55.91 6.70 -5.54
CA ASP A 288 56.67 6.48 -6.77
C ASP A 288 56.15 7.27 -7.99
N GLY A 289 55.14 8.13 -7.80
CA GLY A 289 54.51 8.91 -8.87
C GLY A 289 53.35 8.21 -9.58
N THR A 290 52.97 7.01 -9.14
CA THR A 290 51.86 6.25 -9.72
C THR A 290 50.51 6.76 -9.22
N ILE A 291 49.60 7.05 -10.16
CA ILE A 291 48.19 7.36 -9.94
C ILE A 291 47.35 6.23 -10.52
N THR A 292 46.34 5.76 -9.80
CA THR A 292 45.47 4.71 -10.32
C THR A 292 44.05 4.84 -9.84
N MET A 293 43.11 4.58 -10.75
CA MET A 293 41.69 4.48 -10.45
C MET A 293 41.26 3.02 -10.32
N TYR A 294 40.61 2.69 -9.21
CA TYR A 294 40.00 1.40 -8.96
C TYR A 294 38.48 1.48 -8.97
N LYS A 295 37.81 0.55 -9.65
CA LYS A 295 36.40 0.26 -9.49
C LYS A 295 36.20 -0.83 -8.43
N LEU A 296 35.42 -0.53 -7.40
CA LEU A 296 35.07 -1.48 -6.35
C LEU A 296 33.76 -2.20 -6.69
N ASN A 297 33.85 -3.52 -6.88
CA ASN A 297 32.70 -4.38 -7.12
C ASN A 297 32.35 -5.18 -5.87
N PHE A 298 31.15 -4.96 -5.37
CA PHE A 298 30.58 -5.65 -4.21
C PHE A 298 29.75 -6.84 -4.68
N ALA A 299 30.28 -8.05 -4.54
CA ALA A 299 29.57 -9.28 -4.89
C ALA A 299 28.52 -9.60 -3.82
N ASN A 300 27.32 -10.00 -4.25
CA ASN A 300 26.29 -10.51 -3.36
C ASN A 300 26.73 -11.83 -2.74
N VAL A 301 26.55 -11.94 -1.42
CA VAL A 301 26.85 -13.16 -0.66
C VAL A 301 25.58 -13.57 0.05
N HIS A 302 25.06 -14.73 -0.34
CA HIS A 302 23.84 -15.27 0.21
C HIS A 302 23.83 -16.80 0.14
N GLY A 303 22.94 -17.40 0.92
CA GLY A 303 22.60 -18.81 0.89
C GLY A 303 21.10 -18.97 1.11
N ILE A 304 20.49 -19.95 0.46
CA ILE A 304 19.07 -20.26 0.64
C ILE A 304 18.92 -21.76 0.91
N TYR A 305 18.07 -22.08 1.87
CA TYR A 305 17.62 -23.44 2.10
C TYR A 305 16.12 -23.42 2.35
N LYS A 306 15.36 -23.98 1.39
CA LYS A 306 13.90 -23.91 1.35
C LYS A 306 13.43 -22.44 1.40
N ASP A 307 12.89 -22.00 2.53
CA ASP A 307 12.32 -20.69 2.80
C ASP A 307 13.18 -19.82 3.73
N ARG A 308 14.37 -20.29 4.13
CA ARG A 308 15.30 -19.49 4.93
C ARG A 308 16.40 -18.94 4.03
N TYR A 309 16.47 -17.62 3.97
CA TYR A 309 17.39 -16.85 3.18
C TYR A 309 18.39 -16.16 4.10
N ALA A 310 19.66 -16.53 4.00
CA ALA A 310 20.75 -15.91 4.73
C ALA A 310 21.55 -15.04 3.76
N TYR A 311 21.75 -13.77 4.07
CA TYR A 311 22.52 -12.86 3.23
C TYR A 311 23.42 -11.95 4.06
N ARG A 312 24.45 -11.43 3.40
CA ARG A 312 25.39 -10.50 4.01
C ARG A 312 24.84 -9.09 3.98
N ASP A 313 24.81 -8.44 5.13
CA ASP A 313 24.46 -7.04 5.29
C ASP A 313 25.67 -6.24 5.80
N TYR A 314 25.81 -4.98 5.39
CA TYR A 314 26.93 -4.09 5.75
C TYR A 314 28.34 -4.72 5.69
N MET A 315 28.56 -5.69 4.79
CA MET A 315 29.77 -6.50 4.64
C MET A 315 30.20 -7.36 5.85
N THR A 316 29.67 -7.11 7.05
CA THR A 316 30.12 -7.72 8.32
C THR A 316 29.04 -8.47 9.06
N ASP A 317 27.79 -8.27 8.69
CA ASP A 317 26.64 -8.89 9.34
C ASP A 317 26.02 -9.95 8.45
N VAL A 318 25.40 -10.93 9.09
CA VAL A 318 24.61 -11.96 8.40
C VAL A 318 23.18 -11.84 8.87
N VAL A 319 22.27 -11.57 7.95
CA VAL A 319 20.83 -11.54 8.21
C VAL A 319 20.25 -12.86 7.72
N VAL A 320 19.54 -13.56 8.60
CA VAL A 320 18.74 -14.74 8.27
C VAL A 320 17.28 -14.32 8.30
N GLN A 321 16.62 -14.40 7.16
CA GLN A 321 15.21 -14.11 6.98
C GLN A 321 14.45 -15.39 6.67
N GLN A 322 13.34 -15.61 7.37
CA GLN A 322 12.35 -16.60 6.95
C GLN A 322 11.33 -15.92 6.06
N MET A 323 11.20 -16.41 4.84
CA MET A 323 10.43 -15.71 3.81
C MET A 323 8.92 -15.76 4.08
N GLN A 324 8.41 -16.88 4.60
CA GLN A 324 6.96 -17.05 4.85
C GLN A 324 6.43 -16.25 6.06
N THR A 325 7.25 -16.10 7.10
CA THR A 325 6.86 -15.37 8.33
C THR A 325 7.42 -13.94 8.37
N GLU A 326 8.26 -13.59 7.40
CA GLU A 326 9.03 -12.34 7.30
C GLU A 326 9.91 -12.00 8.52
N GLN A 327 10.06 -12.95 9.45
CA GLN A 327 10.94 -12.79 10.60
C GLN A 327 12.39 -12.64 10.12
N LYS A 328 13.16 -11.80 10.82
CA LYS A 328 14.58 -11.53 10.52
C LYS A 328 15.41 -11.63 11.79
N LEU A 329 16.52 -12.36 11.70
CA LEU A 329 17.57 -12.38 12.71
C LEU A 329 18.86 -11.79 12.12
N THR A 330 19.48 -10.85 12.82
CA THR A 330 20.80 -10.29 12.44
C THR A 330 21.89 -10.83 13.35
N ILE A 331 22.87 -11.52 12.77
CA ILE A 331 24.06 -12.04 13.43
C ILE A 331 25.22 -11.08 13.14
N LYS A 332 25.68 -10.38 14.19
CA LYS A 332 26.82 -9.46 14.12
C LYS A 332 28.14 -10.25 14.15
N CYS A 333 28.78 -10.45 12.99
CA CYS A 333 30.03 -11.21 12.93
C CYS A 333 31.26 -10.38 13.30
N ARG A 334 31.14 -9.03 13.23
CA ARG A 334 32.21 -8.06 13.53
C ARG A 334 33.49 -8.29 12.72
N ASP A 335 33.36 -8.85 11.52
CA ASP A 335 34.45 -9.21 10.63
C ASP A 335 33.92 -9.38 9.20
N TYR A 336 34.79 -9.35 8.18
CA TYR A 336 34.37 -9.40 6.79
C TYR A 336 33.76 -10.75 6.40
N VAL A 337 32.46 -10.77 6.12
CA VAL A 337 31.76 -11.98 5.70
C VAL A 337 32.10 -12.26 4.24
N LYS A 338 32.97 -13.26 4.00
CA LYS A 338 33.35 -13.71 2.65
C LYS A 338 32.25 -14.55 2.02
N LYS A 339 31.71 -15.53 2.75
CA LYS A 339 30.68 -16.47 2.27
C LYS A 339 29.71 -16.89 3.34
N ILE A 340 28.52 -17.29 2.90
CA ILE A 340 27.45 -17.80 3.75
C ILE A 340 26.93 -19.07 3.11
N ALA A 341 26.72 -20.11 3.91
CA ALA A 341 26.01 -21.31 3.51
C ALA A 341 25.01 -21.69 4.60
N ILE A 342 23.80 -22.07 4.19
CA ILE A 342 22.73 -22.49 5.09
C ILE A 342 22.20 -23.85 4.61
N TYR A 343 21.99 -24.77 5.55
CA TYR A 343 21.42 -26.08 5.27
C TYR A 343 20.76 -26.64 6.52
N LYS A 344 19.47 -26.99 6.42
CA LYS A 344 18.66 -27.40 7.59
C LYS A 344 18.87 -26.42 8.76
N ASP A 345 19.24 -26.90 9.92
CA ASP A 345 19.48 -26.19 11.17
C ASP A 345 20.93 -25.68 11.32
N ARG A 346 21.73 -25.65 10.25
CA ARG A 346 23.13 -25.20 10.24
C ARG A 346 23.32 -23.96 9.37
N LEU A 347 24.11 -23.03 9.88
CA LEU A 347 24.57 -21.85 9.15
C LEU A 347 26.09 -21.75 9.30
N ALA A 348 26.82 -21.74 8.17
CA ALA A 348 28.26 -21.53 8.13
C ALA A 348 28.55 -20.15 7.57
N VAL A 349 29.35 -19.37 8.31
CA VAL A 349 29.80 -18.04 7.90
C VAL A 349 31.31 -18.06 7.78
N GLN A 350 31.82 -17.91 6.56
CA GLN A 350 33.26 -17.80 6.31
C GLN A 350 33.71 -16.35 6.43
N LEU A 351 34.64 -16.12 7.34
CA LEU A 351 35.34 -14.86 7.57
C LEU A 351 36.76 -14.97 6.97
N PRO A 352 37.64 -13.95 7.09
CA PRO A 352 38.93 -13.97 6.41
C PRO A 352 39.89 -15.06 6.89
N ASP A 353 39.91 -15.32 8.20
CA ASP A 353 40.84 -16.19 8.92
C ASP A 353 40.15 -17.35 9.67
N LYS A 354 38.81 -17.36 9.66
CA LYS A 354 38.00 -18.31 10.43
C LYS A 354 36.66 -18.63 9.75
N ILE A 355 36.05 -19.74 10.16
CA ILE A 355 34.69 -20.14 9.79
C ILE A 355 33.90 -20.33 11.09
N ASN A 356 32.81 -19.58 11.22
CA ASN A 356 31.89 -19.74 12.36
C ASN A 356 30.73 -20.63 11.92
N ILE A 357 30.40 -21.63 12.74
CA ILE A 357 29.24 -22.50 12.56
C ILE A 357 28.21 -22.14 13.62
N TYR A 358 27.00 -21.85 13.16
CA TYR A 358 25.83 -21.59 13.99
C TYR A 358 24.81 -22.72 13.84
N GLU A 359 24.06 -22.95 14.90
CA GLU A 359 23.02 -23.96 14.99
C GLU A 359 21.71 -23.33 15.46
N LEU A 360 20.60 -23.77 14.85
CA LEU A 360 19.25 -23.42 15.28
C LEU A 360 18.68 -24.57 16.12
N PRO A 361 18.59 -24.44 17.46
CA PRO A 361 17.99 -25.48 18.31
C PRO A 361 16.53 -25.73 17.95
N ALA A 362 16.05 -26.96 18.13
CA ALA A 362 14.66 -27.31 17.81
C ALA A 362 13.62 -26.52 18.64
N GLU A 363 13.96 -26.19 19.90
CA GLU A 363 13.12 -25.39 20.80
C GLU A 363 12.93 -23.96 20.27
N ASP A 364 13.95 -23.38 19.64
CA ASP A 364 13.96 -21.98 19.16
C ASP A 364 13.54 -21.86 17.68
N SER A 365 13.05 -22.94 17.06
CA SER A 365 12.77 -22.93 15.61
C SER A 365 11.69 -21.92 15.20
N GLN A 366 10.83 -21.49 16.13
CA GLN A 366 9.82 -20.43 15.90
C GLN A 366 10.37 -19.01 16.10
N GLU A 367 11.41 -18.85 16.92
CA GLU A 367 12.08 -17.56 17.18
C GLU A 367 13.29 -17.33 16.28
N MET A 368 13.70 -18.36 15.52
CA MET A 368 14.88 -18.37 14.65
C MET A 368 16.19 -17.99 15.34
N ALA A 369 16.34 -18.27 16.64
CA ALA A 369 17.52 -17.91 17.41
C ALA A 369 18.73 -18.81 17.09
N TYR A 370 19.49 -18.47 16.05
CA TYR A 370 20.76 -19.14 15.76
C TYR A 370 21.79 -18.87 16.85
N ARG A 371 22.30 -19.94 17.46
CA ARG A 371 23.34 -19.89 18.49
C ARG A 371 24.69 -20.27 17.88
N HIS A 372 25.75 -19.61 18.36
CA HIS A 372 27.11 -19.95 17.94
C HIS A 372 27.49 -21.33 18.48
N ARG A 373 27.92 -22.24 17.59
CA ARG A 373 28.30 -23.61 17.94
C ARG A 373 29.82 -23.76 17.98
N GLU A 374 30.51 -23.49 16.87
CA GLU A 374 31.94 -23.70 16.72
C GLU A 374 32.62 -22.55 15.98
N LYS A 375 33.88 -22.27 16.36
CA LYS A 375 34.74 -21.28 15.70
C LYS A 375 36.02 -21.97 15.22
N LEU A 376 36.17 -22.06 13.90
CA LEU A 376 37.29 -22.74 13.26
C LEU A 376 38.29 -21.74 12.70
N SER A 377 39.52 -21.71 13.22
CA SER A 377 40.61 -20.87 12.70
C SER A 377 41.21 -21.48 11.43
N LEU A 378 40.49 -21.40 10.32
CA LEU A 378 40.87 -21.92 9.01
C LEU A 378 40.96 -20.77 7.99
N SER A 379 42.19 -20.39 7.61
CA SER A 379 42.46 -19.40 6.55
C SER A 379 42.53 -20.07 5.17
N VAL A 380 41.39 -20.56 4.68
CA VAL A 380 41.32 -21.23 3.36
C VAL A 380 40.60 -20.34 2.35
N GLU A 381 41.28 -19.99 1.26
CA GLU A 381 40.61 -19.41 0.10
C GLU A 381 39.81 -20.50 -0.62
N SER A 382 38.48 -20.36 -0.61
CA SER A 382 37.58 -21.27 -1.30
C SER A 382 36.88 -20.54 -2.44
N ASN A 383 36.40 -21.29 -3.45
CA ASN A 383 35.49 -20.81 -4.49
C ASN A 383 34.03 -21.04 -4.10
N ILE A 384 33.74 -22.14 -3.38
CA ILE A 384 32.39 -22.47 -2.89
C ILE A 384 32.49 -22.95 -1.44
N LEU A 385 31.55 -22.51 -0.60
CA LEU A 385 31.32 -23.01 0.75
C LEU A 385 29.96 -23.72 0.76
N VAL A 386 29.88 -24.92 1.31
CA VAL A 386 28.63 -25.66 1.51
C VAL A 386 28.60 -26.19 2.94
N VAL A 387 27.48 -26.07 3.63
CA VAL A 387 27.28 -26.67 4.95
C VAL A 387 26.28 -27.83 4.85
N LEU A 388 26.49 -28.88 5.64
CA LEU A 388 25.64 -30.07 5.76
C LEU A 388 25.21 -30.27 7.21
N SER A 389 24.53 -31.37 7.55
CA SER A 389 24.07 -31.56 8.94
C SER A 389 25.22 -31.70 9.94
N MET A 390 26.28 -32.45 9.59
CA MET A 390 27.40 -32.76 10.50
C MET A 390 28.76 -32.20 10.04
N ASN A 391 28.85 -31.78 8.78
CA ASN A 391 30.10 -31.44 8.11
C ASN A 391 29.94 -30.16 7.27
N PHE A 392 31.04 -29.59 6.80
CA PHE A 392 31.05 -28.55 5.77
C PHE A 392 32.06 -28.88 4.66
N LEU A 393 31.88 -28.28 3.49
CA LEU A 393 32.72 -28.50 2.33
C LEU A 393 33.29 -27.20 1.81
N LEU A 394 34.54 -27.28 1.34
CA LEU A 394 35.22 -26.21 0.63
C LEU A 394 35.63 -26.72 -0.74
N ALA A 395 35.22 -26.00 -1.79
CA ALA A 395 35.70 -26.24 -3.15
C ALA A 395 36.83 -25.26 -3.49
N VAL A 396 37.96 -25.79 -3.95
CA VAL A 396 39.12 -25.03 -4.43
C VAL A 396 39.50 -25.60 -5.79
N GLU A 397 39.28 -24.80 -6.84
CA GLU A 397 39.50 -25.23 -8.23
C GLU A 397 38.83 -26.56 -8.60
N LYS A 398 39.62 -27.63 -8.75
CA LYS A 398 39.16 -28.99 -9.11
C LYS A 398 38.95 -29.91 -7.89
N LYS A 399 39.25 -29.42 -6.69
CA LYS A 399 39.22 -30.22 -5.45
C LYS A 399 38.04 -29.81 -4.58
N LEU A 400 37.32 -30.80 -4.07
CA LEU A 400 36.28 -30.62 -3.07
C LEU A 400 36.70 -31.34 -1.79
N LYS A 401 36.85 -30.62 -0.69
CA LYS A 401 37.26 -31.18 0.61
C LYS A 401 36.11 -31.12 1.60
N LEU A 402 35.90 -32.22 2.33
CA LEU A 402 34.94 -32.38 3.41
C LEU A 402 35.66 -32.21 4.75
N PHE A 403 35.10 -31.38 5.61
CA PHE A 403 35.59 -31.11 6.96
C PHE A 403 34.51 -31.40 7.99
N THR A 404 34.91 -31.94 9.14
CA THR A 404 34.07 -31.94 10.34
C THR A 404 33.93 -30.53 10.91
N PHE A 405 32.93 -30.30 11.77
CA PHE A 405 32.83 -29.04 12.51
C PHE A 405 33.96 -28.79 13.52
N GLN A 406 34.88 -29.75 13.71
CA GLN A 406 36.13 -29.57 14.46
C GLN A 406 37.29 -29.12 13.56
N GLY A 407 37.06 -28.96 12.25
CA GLY A 407 38.07 -28.53 11.28
C GLY A 407 38.98 -29.65 10.77
N VAL A 408 38.66 -30.91 11.08
CA VAL A 408 39.42 -32.08 10.58
C VAL A 408 38.95 -32.43 9.17
N ALA A 409 39.87 -32.53 8.22
CA ALA A 409 39.57 -32.95 6.86
C ALA A 409 39.33 -34.46 6.81
N GLU A 410 38.09 -34.89 6.54
CA GLU A 410 37.74 -36.32 6.45
C GLU A 410 37.99 -36.88 5.04
N ARG A 411 37.77 -36.06 4.00
CA ARG A 411 37.77 -36.53 2.62
C ARG A 411 38.08 -35.44 1.61
N GLU A 412 38.65 -35.85 0.48
CA GLU A 412 38.90 -34.99 -0.68
C GLU A 412 38.49 -35.72 -1.96
N TRP A 413 37.71 -35.07 -2.82
CA TRP A 413 37.43 -35.51 -4.18
C TRP A 413 38.17 -34.60 -5.17
N THR A 414 38.84 -35.20 -6.14
CA THR A 414 39.48 -34.47 -7.25
C THR A 414 38.72 -34.74 -8.53
N PHE A 415 38.31 -33.68 -9.21
CA PHE A 415 37.55 -33.73 -10.45
C PHE A 415 38.43 -33.43 -11.67
N THR A 416 37.94 -33.78 -12.86
CA THR A 416 38.63 -33.59 -14.15
C THR A 416 38.78 -32.10 -14.49
N SER A 417 37.80 -31.29 -14.13
CA SER A 417 37.71 -29.86 -14.44
C SER A 417 37.33 -29.02 -13.21
N VAL A 418 37.39 -27.70 -13.34
CA VAL A 418 37.12 -26.75 -12.26
C VAL A 418 35.65 -26.83 -11.85
N ILE A 419 35.40 -26.87 -10.55
CA ILE A 419 34.06 -26.91 -9.98
C ILE A 419 33.43 -25.52 -10.10
N LYS A 420 32.27 -25.42 -10.75
CA LYS A 420 31.53 -24.16 -10.91
C LYS A 420 30.36 -24.05 -9.94
N CYS A 421 29.68 -25.15 -9.63
CA CYS A 421 28.57 -25.15 -8.69
C CYS A 421 28.51 -26.46 -7.90
N VAL A 422 28.07 -26.36 -6.65
CA VAL A 422 27.80 -27.51 -5.76
C VAL A 422 26.45 -27.28 -5.10
N LYS A 423 25.54 -28.25 -5.21
CA LYS A 423 24.20 -28.17 -4.61
C LYS A 423 23.86 -29.44 -3.81
N PRO A 424 23.60 -29.33 -2.49
CA PRO A 424 23.04 -30.44 -1.72
C PRO A 424 21.62 -30.77 -2.17
N PHE A 425 21.34 -32.04 -2.45
CA PHE A 425 19.99 -32.53 -2.79
C PHE A 425 19.37 -33.40 -1.68
N GLY A 426 20.00 -33.42 -0.50
CA GLY A 426 19.47 -34.06 0.70
C GLY A 426 19.97 -35.48 0.96
N GLY A 427 19.55 -36.03 2.09
CA GLY A 427 19.91 -37.36 2.57
C GLY A 427 19.88 -37.43 4.11
N PRO A 428 20.05 -38.64 4.68
CA PRO A 428 20.31 -38.82 6.10
C PRO A 428 21.56 -38.04 6.53
N ALA A 429 21.61 -37.58 7.78
CA ALA A 429 22.78 -36.86 8.31
C ALA A 429 24.04 -37.76 8.22
N GLY A 430 25.13 -37.22 7.68
CA GLY A 430 26.38 -37.95 7.43
C GLY A 430 26.40 -38.77 6.13
N ARG A 431 25.27 -38.86 5.41
CA ARG A 431 25.14 -39.54 4.12
C ARG A 431 24.43 -38.66 3.10
N GLU A 432 24.54 -37.35 3.23
CA GLU A 432 23.94 -36.41 2.31
C GLU A 432 24.54 -36.53 0.91
N GLY A 433 23.69 -36.32 -0.09
CA GLY A 433 24.12 -36.27 -1.48
C GLY A 433 24.34 -34.84 -1.97
N LEU A 434 25.34 -34.66 -2.82
CA LEU A 434 25.68 -33.40 -3.48
C LEU A 434 25.74 -33.58 -5.00
N LEU A 435 25.30 -32.56 -5.73
CA LEU A 435 25.52 -32.41 -7.16
C LEU A 435 26.68 -31.46 -7.38
N VAL A 436 27.57 -31.82 -8.30
CA VAL A 436 28.76 -31.06 -8.65
C VAL A 436 28.73 -30.80 -10.14
N GLY A 437 28.64 -29.54 -10.53
CA GLY A 437 28.72 -29.08 -11.92
C GLY A 437 30.10 -28.51 -12.24
N MET A 438 30.67 -28.93 -13.37
CA MET A 438 32.03 -28.62 -13.76
C MET A 438 32.10 -27.71 -15.00
N GLU A 439 33.26 -27.08 -15.18
CA GLU A 439 33.53 -26.19 -16.32
C GLU A 439 33.52 -26.90 -17.68
N ASP A 440 33.83 -28.19 -17.72
CA ASP A 440 33.81 -28.99 -18.94
C ASP A 440 32.41 -29.52 -19.29
N GLY A 441 31.36 -29.09 -18.60
CA GLY A 441 29.99 -29.56 -18.81
C GLY A 441 29.62 -30.86 -18.10
N GLN A 442 30.56 -31.51 -17.39
CA GLN A 442 30.26 -32.74 -16.66
C GLN A 442 29.49 -32.42 -15.36
N VAL A 443 28.47 -33.22 -15.06
CA VAL A 443 27.70 -33.16 -13.82
C VAL A 443 27.80 -34.50 -13.11
N CYS A 444 28.26 -34.46 -11.86
CA CYS A 444 28.44 -35.65 -11.02
C CYS A 444 27.57 -35.57 -9.76
N LYS A 445 27.18 -36.75 -9.28
CA LYS A 445 26.57 -36.97 -7.97
C LYS A 445 27.60 -37.58 -7.05
N ILE A 446 27.77 -37.02 -5.87
CA ILE A 446 28.58 -37.60 -4.79
C ILE A 446 27.71 -37.81 -3.56
N PHE A 447 28.07 -38.78 -2.75
CA PHE A 447 27.55 -38.93 -1.39
C PHE A 447 28.69 -38.73 -0.42
N VAL A 448 28.41 -38.07 0.70
CA VAL A 448 29.44 -37.70 1.70
C VAL A 448 30.16 -38.93 2.25
N ASP A 449 29.44 -40.04 2.42
CA ASP A 449 29.96 -41.32 2.89
C ASP A 449 30.64 -42.15 1.77
N ASN A 450 30.50 -41.77 0.50
CA ASN A 450 31.09 -42.47 -0.64
C ASN A 450 32.29 -41.73 -1.26
N SER A 451 33.34 -42.46 -1.60
CA SER A 451 34.57 -41.91 -2.16
C SER A 451 34.48 -41.63 -3.66
N PHE A 452 33.54 -42.27 -4.36
CA PHE A 452 33.49 -42.23 -5.83
C PHE A 452 32.43 -41.27 -6.36
N PRO A 453 32.80 -40.29 -7.21
CA PRO A 453 31.83 -39.47 -7.93
C PRO A 453 31.14 -40.28 -9.03
N ILE A 454 29.81 -40.21 -9.04
CA ILE A 454 28.96 -40.90 -10.01
C ILE A 454 28.60 -39.89 -11.12
N PRO A 455 29.09 -40.04 -12.36
CA PRO A 455 28.71 -39.16 -13.44
C PRO A 455 27.21 -39.32 -13.76
N LEU A 456 26.49 -38.20 -13.88
CA LEU A 456 25.07 -38.18 -14.23
C LEU A 456 24.85 -37.75 -15.67
N VAL A 457 25.41 -36.59 -16.03
CA VAL A 457 25.18 -35.93 -17.32
C VAL A 457 26.51 -35.39 -17.84
N LYS A 458 26.74 -35.50 -19.15
CA LYS A 458 27.79 -34.75 -19.84
C LYS A 458 27.11 -33.75 -20.77
N HIS A 459 27.04 -32.50 -20.33
CA HIS A 459 26.46 -31.40 -21.08
C HIS A 459 27.49 -30.80 -22.06
N LYS A 460 27.02 -30.14 -23.13
CA LYS A 460 27.88 -29.66 -24.22
C LYS A 460 28.70 -28.43 -23.83
N ALA A 461 28.12 -27.54 -23.02
CA ALA A 461 28.72 -26.29 -22.59
C ALA A 461 29.07 -26.29 -21.09
N ARG A 462 29.79 -25.25 -20.62
CA ARG A 462 30.17 -25.13 -19.20
C ARG A 462 28.93 -25.00 -18.32
N VAL A 463 28.90 -25.69 -17.19
CA VAL A 463 27.78 -25.60 -16.25
C VAL A 463 27.85 -24.27 -15.48
N ARG A 464 26.77 -23.49 -15.52
CA ARG A 464 26.61 -22.25 -14.74
C ARG A 464 25.94 -22.53 -13.41
N CYS A 465 24.76 -23.15 -13.43
CA CYS A 465 24.06 -23.61 -12.24
C CYS A 465 23.21 -24.83 -12.58
N LEU A 466 22.74 -25.55 -11.56
CA LEU A 466 21.94 -26.75 -11.72
C LEU A 466 20.99 -26.92 -10.55
N ASP A 467 19.94 -27.68 -10.79
CA ASP A 467 19.00 -28.10 -9.75
C ASP A 467 18.36 -29.45 -10.05
N MET A 468 17.85 -30.12 -9.03
CA MET A 468 17.24 -31.45 -9.11
C MET A 468 15.85 -31.44 -8.46
N ASN A 469 14.94 -32.21 -9.04
CA ASN A 469 13.59 -32.34 -8.51
C ASN A 469 13.56 -33.15 -7.19
N ALA A 470 12.45 -33.07 -6.46
CA ALA A 470 12.30 -33.66 -5.13
C ALA A 470 12.45 -35.20 -5.13
N SER A 471 11.96 -35.87 -6.17
CA SER A 471 12.06 -37.33 -6.37
C SER A 471 13.44 -37.79 -6.87
N LYS A 472 14.31 -36.85 -7.25
CA LYS A 472 15.67 -37.10 -7.77
C LYS A 472 15.68 -37.89 -9.08
N THR A 473 14.61 -37.77 -9.86
CA THR A 473 14.43 -38.42 -11.16
C THR A 473 14.77 -37.50 -12.33
N LYS A 474 14.82 -36.18 -12.13
CA LYS A 474 15.13 -35.18 -13.16
C LYS A 474 16.14 -34.16 -12.67
N ILE A 475 16.97 -33.67 -13.57
CA ILE A 475 17.95 -32.62 -13.31
C ILE A 475 17.84 -31.53 -14.38
N ALA A 476 17.86 -30.27 -13.93
CA ALA A 476 17.93 -29.10 -14.79
C ALA A 476 19.35 -28.52 -14.72
N VAL A 477 19.95 -28.28 -15.89
CA VAL A 477 21.30 -27.74 -16.02
C VAL A 477 21.21 -26.45 -16.84
N VAL A 478 21.69 -25.35 -16.27
CA VAL A 478 21.84 -24.08 -16.99
C VAL A 478 23.30 -23.93 -17.40
N ASP A 479 23.52 -23.66 -18.67
CA ASP A 479 24.86 -23.52 -19.24
C ASP A 479 25.32 -22.06 -19.34
N SER A 480 26.48 -21.84 -19.97
CA SER A 480 27.01 -20.51 -20.27
C SER A 480 26.27 -19.74 -21.33
N ASP A 481 25.70 -20.47 -22.27
CA ASP A 481 25.06 -19.97 -23.47
C ASP A 481 23.62 -19.52 -23.15
N SER A 482 23.26 -19.65 -21.87
CA SER A 482 22.01 -19.22 -21.25
C SER A 482 20.84 -20.09 -21.71
N THR A 483 21.09 -21.40 -21.81
CA THR A 483 20.08 -22.42 -22.10
C THR A 483 19.88 -23.27 -20.84
N VAL A 484 18.63 -23.59 -20.52
CA VAL A 484 18.28 -24.59 -19.50
C VAL A 484 17.93 -25.91 -20.17
N SER A 485 18.64 -26.96 -19.81
CA SER A 485 18.47 -28.33 -20.33
C SER A 485 17.95 -29.25 -19.24
N ILE A 486 16.84 -29.94 -19.50
CA ILE A 486 16.19 -30.83 -18.54
C ILE A 486 16.46 -32.28 -18.94
N TYR A 487 17.07 -33.05 -18.03
CA TYR A 487 17.39 -34.46 -18.22
C TYR A 487 16.59 -35.34 -17.28
N GLU A 488 16.08 -36.47 -17.79
CA GLU A 488 15.52 -37.55 -17.00
C GLU A 488 16.60 -38.59 -16.67
N LEU A 489 16.67 -39.01 -15.41
CA LEU A 489 17.71 -39.87 -14.84
C LEU A 489 17.29 -41.35 -14.74
N LYS A 490 16.30 -41.80 -15.52
CA LYS A 490 15.86 -43.20 -15.52
C LYS A 490 16.84 -44.09 -16.31
N GLY A 491 17.59 -44.94 -15.60
CA GLY A 491 18.48 -45.95 -16.19
C GLY A 491 19.97 -45.64 -16.04
N LYS A 492 20.82 -46.25 -16.88
CA LYS A 492 22.30 -46.07 -16.84
C LYS A 492 22.78 -44.76 -17.48
N SER A 493 21.94 -44.08 -18.26
CA SER A 493 22.29 -42.85 -18.99
C SER A 493 21.16 -41.83 -18.89
N ALA A 494 21.49 -40.58 -18.62
CA ALA A 494 20.52 -39.49 -18.60
C ALA A 494 19.97 -39.19 -20.00
N LYS A 495 18.66 -39.06 -20.13
CA LYS A 495 17.97 -38.74 -21.39
C LYS A 495 17.57 -37.27 -21.38
N LEU A 496 17.98 -36.52 -22.41
CA LEU A 496 17.53 -35.13 -22.60
C LEU A 496 16.02 -35.12 -22.93
N MET A 497 15.24 -34.33 -22.19
CA MET A 497 13.80 -34.17 -22.41
C MET A 497 13.48 -32.97 -23.30
N TYR A 498 13.92 -31.78 -22.88
CA TYR A 498 13.72 -30.52 -23.59
C TYR A 498 14.76 -29.48 -23.15
N GLU A 499 14.91 -28.43 -23.97
CA GLU A 499 15.80 -27.30 -23.74
C GLU A 499 15.01 -26.00 -23.96
N GLU A 500 15.28 -24.98 -23.14
CA GLU A 500 14.67 -23.65 -23.27
C GLU A 500 15.76 -22.56 -23.21
N PRO A 501 15.74 -21.56 -24.11
CA PRO A 501 16.72 -20.47 -24.13
C PRO A 501 16.44 -19.41 -23.05
N ASN A 502 17.36 -18.45 -22.91
CA ASN A 502 17.26 -17.28 -22.01
C ASN A 502 17.18 -17.62 -20.52
N ALA A 503 17.96 -18.60 -20.05
CA ALA A 503 18.07 -18.99 -18.64
C ALA A 503 19.45 -18.63 -18.06
N THR A 504 19.47 -17.85 -16.98
CA THR A 504 20.65 -17.56 -16.15
C THR A 504 20.64 -18.33 -14.83
N ALA A 505 19.45 -18.64 -14.30
CA ALA A 505 19.23 -19.37 -13.07
C ALA A 505 18.01 -20.29 -13.17
N VAL A 506 17.99 -21.39 -12.40
CA VAL A 506 16.90 -22.37 -12.37
C VAL A 506 16.63 -22.85 -10.94
N ALA A 507 15.37 -23.12 -10.62
CA ALA A 507 14.95 -23.76 -9.38
C ALA A 507 13.78 -24.74 -9.61
N TRP A 508 13.89 -25.95 -9.06
CA TRP A 508 12.77 -26.89 -8.98
C TRP A 508 11.85 -26.54 -7.82
N ASN A 509 10.55 -26.78 -8.00
CA ASN A 509 9.60 -26.68 -6.92
C ASN A 509 9.84 -27.80 -5.90
N SER A 510 9.91 -27.42 -4.62
CA SER A 510 10.20 -28.37 -3.53
C SER A 510 9.04 -29.31 -3.19
N ASP A 511 7.81 -28.93 -3.53
CA ASP A 511 6.58 -29.64 -3.16
C ASP A 511 5.94 -30.37 -4.37
N VAL A 512 6.11 -29.83 -5.59
CA VAL A 512 5.64 -30.45 -6.84
C VAL A 512 6.80 -30.83 -7.74
N ASP A 513 6.98 -32.13 -7.93
CA ASP A 513 8.16 -32.71 -8.58
C ASP A 513 8.33 -32.35 -10.07
N ASP A 514 7.23 -32.06 -10.76
CA ASP A 514 7.20 -31.76 -12.20
C ASP A 514 7.07 -30.26 -12.50
N MET A 515 7.39 -29.40 -11.54
CA MET A 515 7.30 -27.96 -11.68
C MET A 515 8.66 -27.30 -11.44
N LEU A 516 9.08 -26.43 -12.34
CA LEU A 516 10.32 -25.66 -12.21
C LEU A 516 10.13 -24.23 -12.71
N CYS A 517 10.98 -23.34 -12.25
CA CYS A 517 11.10 -21.98 -12.78
C CYS A 517 12.55 -21.69 -13.18
N PHE A 518 12.70 -20.83 -14.17
CA PHE A 518 13.99 -20.28 -14.57
C PHE A 518 13.84 -18.82 -14.98
N SER A 519 14.89 -18.05 -14.74
CA SER A 519 14.92 -16.62 -15.08
C SER A 519 16.09 -16.33 -15.99
N GLY A 520 15.96 -15.32 -16.85
CA GLY A 520 17.05 -14.75 -17.64
C GLY A 520 16.53 -13.67 -18.59
N ASN A 521 17.42 -12.75 -18.98
CA ASN A 521 17.09 -11.60 -19.86
C ASN A 521 15.85 -10.79 -19.43
N GLY A 522 15.62 -10.65 -18.11
CA GLY A 522 14.47 -9.90 -17.57
C GLY A 522 13.13 -10.64 -17.67
N LEU A 523 13.15 -11.95 -17.93
CA LEU A 523 11.99 -12.82 -17.98
C LEU A 523 12.07 -13.87 -16.87
N LEU A 524 10.92 -14.20 -16.29
CA LEU A 524 10.71 -15.35 -15.43
C LEU A 524 9.79 -16.32 -16.15
N SER A 525 10.27 -17.55 -16.33
CA SER A 525 9.58 -18.62 -17.03
C SER A 525 9.26 -19.75 -16.07
N ILE A 526 8.03 -20.25 -16.12
CA ILE A 526 7.50 -21.30 -15.26
C ILE A 526 7.03 -22.45 -16.14
N LYS A 527 7.58 -23.63 -15.89
CA LYS A 527 7.29 -24.85 -16.66
C LYS A 527 6.70 -25.90 -15.73
N THR A 528 5.53 -26.38 -16.09
CA THR A 528 4.80 -27.46 -15.39
C THR A 528 4.62 -28.63 -16.34
N ALA A 529 5.20 -29.78 -15.98
CA ALA A 529 5.21 -30.99 -16.80
C ALA A 529 5.51 -30.68 -18.29
N ASN A 530 4.71 -31.25 -19.20
CA ASN A 530 4.81 -31.01 -20.64
C ASN A 530 3.87 -29.90 -21.14
N PHE A 531 3.37 -29.04 -20.26
CA PHE A 531 2.47 -27.95 -20.65
C PHE A 531 3.22 -26.78 -21.30
N PRO A 532 2.50 -25.90 -22.03
CA PRO A 532 3.09 -24.67 -22.57
C PRO A 532 3.74 -23.83 -21.47
N LEU A 533 4.91 -23.28 -21.79
CA LEU A 533 5.70 -22.43 -20.90
C LEU A 533 4.91 -21.16 -20.56
N HIS A 534 4.86 -20.80 -19.28
CA HIS A 534 4.30 -19.53 -18.84
C HIS A 534 5.43 -18.53 -18.60
N VAL A 535 5.36 -17.35 -19.20
CA VAL A 535 6.43 -16.35 -19.16
C VAL A 535 5.87 -15.03 -18.67
N GLN A 536 6.58 -14.39 -17.74
CA GLN A 536 6.27 -13.06 -17.23
C GLN A 536 7.52 -12.19 -17.17
N ARG A 537 7.35 -10.87 -17.26
CA ARG A 537 8.47 -9.93 -17.10
C ARG A 537 8.86 -9.86 -15.63
N HIS A 538 10.15 -10.07 -15.36
CA HIS A 538 10.68 -10.05 -14.01
C HIS A 538 12.18 -9.78 -14.02
N GLN A 539 12.63 -8.79 -13.27
CA GLN A 539 14.06 -8.52 -13.10
C GLN A 539 14.58 -9.27 -11.88
N GLY A 540 15.49 -10.21 -12.08
CA GLY A 540 16.11 -10.97 -10.99
C GLY A 540 16.52 -12.37 -11.40
N ASN A 541 17.34 -13.01 -10.56
CA ASN A 541 17.70 -14.42 -10.70
C ASN A 541 16.91 -15.26 -9.70
N VAL A 542 16.24 -16.31 -10.16
CA VAL A 542 15.57 -17.27 -9.28
C VAL A 542 16.58 -18.03 -8.43
N VAL A 543 16.28 -18.18 -7.15
CA VAL A 543 17.12 -18.89 -6.18
C VAL A 543 16.40 -20.05 -5.50
N GLY A 544 15.06 -20.07 -5.53
CA GLY A 544 14.26 -21.16 -4.96
C GLY A 544 12.80 -21.13 -5.41
N PHE A 545 12.13 -22.27 -5.26
CA PHE A 545 10.71 -22.42 -5.55
C PHE A 545 10.10 -23.40 -4.53
N LYS A 546 9.14 -22.92 -3.72
CA LYS A 546 8.45 -23.70 -2.68
C LYS A 546 6.99 -23.32 -2.66
N GLY A 547 6.08 -24.29 -2.57
CA GLY A 547 4.65 -24.03 -2.60
C GLY A 547 4.23 -23.36 -3.90
N SER A 548 3.43 -22.31 -3.78
CA SER A 548 3.06 -21.41 -4.87
C SER A 548 4.05 -20.24 -5.06
N THR A 549 5.14 -20.15 -4.29
CA THR A 549 5.98 -18.94 -4.24
C THR A 549 7.37 -19.20 -4.81
N ILE A 550 7.77 -18.34 -5.75
CA ILE A 550 9.12 -18.27 -6.30
C ILE A 550 9.92 -17.23 -5.55
N PHE A 551 11.16 -17.59 -5.19
CA PHE A 551 12.11 -16.70 -4.57
C PHE A 551 13.12 -16.22 -5.60
N SER A 552 13.21 -14.90 -5.79
CA SER A 552 14.11 -14.27 -6.74
C SER A 552 14.94 -13.19 -6.06
N VAL A 553 16.22 -13.11 -6.42
CA VAL A 553 17.13 -12.05 -5.95
C VAL A 553 17.39 -11.08 -7.09
N HIS A 554 17.12 -9.80 -6.87
CA HIS A 554 17.46 -8.71 -7.78
C HIS A 554 18.38 -7.72 -7.08
N LEU A 555 19.61 -7.59 -7.58
CA LEU A 555 20.69 -6.87 -6.89
C LEU A 555 20.84 -7.40 -5.46
N VAL A 556 20.42 -6.65 -4.44
CA VAL A 556 20.51 -7.07 -3.03
C VAL A 556 19.15 -7.47 -2.45
N ASN A 557 18.06 -7.20 -3.17
CA ASN A 557 16.70 -7.36 -2.67
C ASN A 557 16.15 -8.75 -3.02
N MET A 558 15.61 -9.42 -1.99
CA MET A 558 14.88 -10.66 -2.12
C MET A 558 13.41 -10.37 -2.41
N GLN A 559 12.86 -11.00 -3.44
CA GLN A 559 11.49 -10.85 -3.88
C GLN A 559 10.76 -12.20 -3.82
N MET A 560 9.53 -12.18 -3.33
CA MET A 560 8.60 -13.29 -3.33
C MET A 560 7.58 -13.09 -4.44
N ILE A 561 7.41 -14.09 -5.29
CA ILE A 561 6.53 -14.02 -6.46
C ILE A 561 5.55 -15.17 -6.36
N ASP A 562 4.27 -14.86 -6.16
CA ASP A 562 3.23 -15.87 -6.09
C ASP A 562 2.78 -16.27 -7.49
N VAL A 563 2.69 -17.59 -7.69
CA VAL A 563 2.36 -18.22 -8.96
C VAL A 563 0.92 -18.73 -8.90
N PRO A 564 -0.03 -18.12 -9.63
CA PRO A 564 -1.40 -18.59 -9.67
C PRO A 564 -1.48 -19.97 -10.33
N GLN A 565 -2.10 -20.95 -9.65
CA GLN A 565 -2.09 -22.34 -10.09
C GLN A 565 -3.35 -22.77 -10.86
N SER A 566 -4.37 -21.91 -10.99
CA SER A 566 -5.63 -22.25 -11.64
C SER A 566 -5.43 -22.72 -13.08
N ALA A 567 -4.62 -22.02 -13.89
CA ALA A 567 -4.37 -22.43 -15.28
C ALA A 567 -3.71 -23.81 -15.38
N THR A 568 -2.77 -24.12 -14.48
CA THR A 568 -2.12 -25.44 -14.42
C THR A 568 -3.12 -26.53 -14.00
N LEU A 569 -4.01 -26.23 -13.06
CA LEU A 569 -5.05 -27.14 -12.61
C LEU A 569 -5.97 -27.56 -13.76
N TYR A 570 -6.53 -26.60 -14.51
CA TYR A 570 -7.43 -26.89 -15.63
C TYR A 570 -6.76 -27.76 -16.70
N ARG A 571 -5.47 -27.53 -16.98
CA ARG A 571 -4.71 -28.36 -17.92
C ARG A 571 -4.56 -29.83 -17.46
N TYR A 572 -4.43 -30.07 -16.15
CA TYR A 572 -4.44 -31.43 -15.61
C TYR A 572 -5.84 -32.07 -15.63
N LEU A 573 -6.88 -31.27 -15.40
CA LEU A 573 -8.27 -31.73 -15.50
C LEU A 573 -8.65 -32.15 -16.92
N GLU A 574 -8.24 -31.38 -17.94
CA GLU A 574 -8.45 -31.73 -19.36
C GLU A 574 -7.81 -33.09 -19.73
N LYS A 575 -6.64 -33.38 -19.15
CA LYS A 575 -5.95 -34.67 -19.32
C LYS A 575 -6.48 -35.80 -18.43
N ARG A 576 -7.46 -35.52 -17.56
CA ARG A 576 -7.99 -36.45 -16.55
C ARG A 576 -6.94 -36.99 -15.56
N GLU A 577 -5.89 -36.22 -15.31
CA GLU A 577 -4.83 -36.54 -14.33
C GLU A 577 -5.20 -35.97 -12.95
N PHE A 578 -6.21 -36.55 -12.30
CA PHE A 578 -6.80 -36.00 -11.08
C PHE A 578 -5.84 -35.95 -9.88
N ALA A 579 -4.89 -36.89 -9.77
CA ALA A 579 -3.93 -36.91 -8.67
C ALA A 579 -2.95 -35.74 -8.75
N ALA A 580 -2.46 -35.44 -9.95
CA ALA A 580 -1.59 -34.29 -10.22
C ALA A 580 -2.36 -32.97 -10.06
N ALA A 581 -3.60 -32.92 -10.54
CA ALA A 581 -4.51 -31.79 -10.35
C ALA A 581 -4.72 -31.48 -8.86
N TYR A 582 -4.99 -32.50 -8.03
CA TYR A 582 -5.13 -32.35 -6.58
C TYR A 582 -3.84 -31.83 -5.93
N GLY A 583 -2.67 -32.36 -6.31
CA GLY A 583 -1.38 -31.90 -5.80
C GLY A 583 -1.12 -30.42 -6.08
N VAL A 584 -1.42 -29.96 -7.30
CA VAL A 584 -1.31 -28.53 -7.67
C VAL A 584 -2.35 -27.68 -6.94
N ALA A 585 -3.59 -28.16 -6.78
CA ALA A 585 -4.62 -27.46 -6.03
C ALA A 585 -4.23 -27.23 -4.56
N CYS A 586 -3.49 -28.17 -3.95
CA CYS A 586 -2.96 -28.03 -2.59
C CYS A 586 -1.95 -26.88 -2.42
N LEU A 587 -1.29 -26.42 -3.49
CA LEU A 587 -0.38 -25.28 -3.43
C LEU A 587 -1.11 -23.95 -3.23
N GLY A 588 -2.37 -23.86 -3.66
CA GLY A 588 -3.19 -22.65 -3.58
C GLY A 588 -3.97 -22.41 -4.86
N VAL A 589 -5.27 -22.69 -4.82
CA VAL A 589 -6.27 -22.36 -5.86
C VAL A 589 -7.56 -21.89 -5.18
N THR A 590 -8.45 -21.27 -5.96
CA THR A 590 -9.71 -20.73 -5.45
C THR A 590 -10.70 -21.83 -5.02
N GLU A 591 -11.71 -21.50 -4.23
CA GLU A 591 -12.75 -22.46 -3.84
C GLU A 591 -13.56 -22.98 -5.05
N SER A 592 -13.79 -22.14 -6.06
CA SER A 592 -14.45 -22.54 -7.31
C SER A 592 -13.62 -23.58 -8.07
N ASP A 593 -12.30 -23.38 -8.14
CA ASP A 593 -11.37 -24.35 -8.74
C ASP A 593 -11.37 -25.69 -7.99
N TRP A 594 -11.40 -25.65 -6.65
CA TRP A 594 -11.55 -26.85 -5.81
C TRP A 594 -12.86 -27.59 -6.07
N LYS A 595 -13.97 -26.84 -6.21
CA LYS A 595 -15.29 -27.41 -6.54
C LYS A 595 -15.29 -28.07 -7.91
N GLN A 596 -14.65 -27.45 -8.89
CA GLN A 596 -14.53 -28.01 -10.24
C GLN A 596 -13.71 -29.30 -10.26
N LEU A 597 -12.56 -29.34 -9.56
CA LEU A 597 -11.77 -30.56 -9.38
C LEU A 597 -12.60 -31.67 -8.72
N ALA A 598 -13.34 -31.34 -7.66
CA ALA A 598 -14.16 -32.30 -6.93
C ALA A 598 -15.27 -32.90 -7.82
N LEU A 599 -15.97 -32.07 -8.59
CA LEU A 599 -17.05 -32.49 -9.48
C LEU A 599 -16.54 -33.33 -10.66
N GLU A 600 -15.44 -32.94 -11.30
CA GLU A 600 -14.85 -33.70 -12.41
C GLU A 600 -14.27 -35.04 -11.94
N ALA A 601 -13.60 -35.07 -10.78
CA ALA A 601 -13.14 -36.33 -10.16
C ALA A 601 -14.30 -37.25 -9.80
N LEU A 602 -15.41 -36.71 -9.28
CA LEU A 602 -16.61 -37.47 -8.96
C LEU A 602 -17.25 -38.09 -10.22
N ARG A 603 -17.38 -37.32 -11.30
CA ARG A 603 -17.90 -37.82 -12.60
C ARG A 603 -17.03 -38.91 -13.20
N ALA A 604 -15.71 -38.84 -13.00
CA ALA A 604 -14.76 -39.85 -13.43
C ALA A 604 -14.65 -41.06 -12.47
N LEU A 605 -15.51 -41.14 -11.43
CA LEU A 605 -15.51 -42.17 -10.39
C LEU A 605 -14.17 -42.29 -9.62
N GLN A 606 -13.41 -41.19 -9.53
CA GLN A 606 -12.21 -41.04 -8.71
C GLN A 606 -12.61 -40.58 -7.30
N LEU A 607 -13.28 -41.48 -6.58
CA LEU A 607 -13.98 -41.19 -5.32
C LEU A 607 -13.04 -40.69 -4.21
N ASP A 608 -11.80 -41.20 -4.13
CA ASP A 608 -10.82 -40.76 -3.14
C ASP A 608 -10.44 -39.28 -3.27
N ILE A 609 -10.22 -38.82 -4.51
CA ILE A 609 -9.83 -37.44 -4.80
C ILE A 609 -11.03 -36.51 -4.62
N ALA A 610 -12.20 -36.92 -5.11
CA ALA A 610 -13.45 -36.19 -4.91
C ALA A 610 -13.75 -36.00 -3.41
N ARG A 611 -13.63 -37.06 -2.60
CA ARG A 611 -13.80 -37.01 -1.14
C ARG A 611 -12.82 -36.02 -0.51
N LYS A 612 -11.53 -36.12 -0.82
CA LYS A 612 -10.50 -35.21 -0.29
C LYS A 612 -10.78 -33.75 -0.65
N ALA A 613 -11.26 -33.48 -1.86
CA ALA A 613 -11.61 -32.15 -2.31
C ALA A 613 -12.88 -31.61 -1.60
N PHE A 614 -13.94 -32.40 -1.48
CA PHE A 614 -15.16 -32.01 -0.77
C PHE A 614 -14.96 -31.85 0.75
N VAL A 615 -14.08 -32.65 1.37
CA VAL A 615 -13.68 -32.46 2.77
C VAL A 615 -12.99 -31.10 2.97
N ARG A 616 -12.14 -30.69 2.01
CA ARG A 616 -11.50 -29.38 2.05
C ARG A 616 -12.49 -28.24 1.89
N LEU A 617 -13.49 -28.41 1.02
CA LEU A 617 -14.62 -27.48 0.83
C LEU A 617 -15.66 -27.51 1.96
N ARG A 618 -15.58 -28.49 2.86
CA ARG A 618 -16.57 -28.76 3.92
C ARG A 618 -18.00 -29.01 3.41
N ASP A 619 -18.13 -29.58 2.20
CA ASP A 619 -19.44 -29.89 1.60
C ASP A 619 -19.94 -31.27 2.06
N ILE A 620 -20.72 -31.28 3.15
CA ILE A 620 -21.21 -32.50 3.80
C ILE A 620 -22.11 -33.32 2.87
N GLY A 621 -22.92 -32.67 2.03
CA GLY A 621 -23.87 -33.34 1.14
C GLY A 621 -23.16 -34.19 0.09
N TYR A 622 -22.12 -33.65 -0.54
CA TYR A 622 -21.32 -34.41 -1.49
C TYR A 622 -20.44 -35.47 -0.82
N ILE A 623 -19.98 -35.27 0.42
CA ILE A 623 -19.24 -36.30 1.18
C ILE A 623 -20.15 -37.51 1.47
N GLU A 624 -21.39 -37.27 1.87
CA GLU A 624 -22.36 -38.33 2.10
C GLU A 624 -22.70 -39.07 0.80
N LEU A 625 -22.89 -38.35 -0.30
CA LEU A 625 -23.11 -38.92 -1.62
C LEU A 625 -21.95 -39.83 -2.05
N VAL A 626 -20.70 -39.39 -1.89
CA VAL A 626 -19.51 -40.21 -2.18
C VAL A 626 -19.52 -41.48 -1.31
N GLY A 627 -19.89 -41.36 -0.03
CA GLY A 627 -20.08 -42.52 0.86
C GLY A 627 -21.13 -43.51 0.35
N ARG A 628 -22.29 -43.02 -0.10
CA ARG A 628 -23.37 -43.85 -0.67
C ARG A 628 -22.95 -44.54 -1.98
N ILE A 629 -22.16 -43.87 -2.82
CA ILE A 629 -21.66 -44.44 -4.08
C ILE A 629 -20.58 -45.50 -3.81
N GLU A 630 -19.70 -45.26 -2.84
CA GLU A 630 -18.70 -46.26 -2.44
C GLU A 630 -19.34 -47.52 -1.86
N THR A 631 -20.41 -47.40 -1.07
CA THR A 631 -21.15 -48.57 -0.55
C THR A 631 -21.88 -49.30 -1.67
N ALA A 632 -22.51 -48.57 -2.60
CA ALA A 632 -23.16 -49.16 -3.77
C ALA A 632 -22.16 -49.89 -4.70
N ARG A 633 -20.95 -49.35 -4.88
CA ARG A 633 -19.88 -49.97 -5.68
C ARG A 633 -19.31 -51.25 -5.04
N LYS A 634 -19.39 -51.39 -3.71
CA LYS A 634 -18.97 -52.60 -3.00
C LYS A 634 -19.97 -53.76 -3.13
N GLN A 635 -21.20 -53.51 -3.58
CA GLN A 635 -22.19 -54.57 -3.82
C GLN A 635 -21.88 -55.32 -5.14
N ALA A 636 -22.04 -56.64 -5.13
CA ALA A 636 -21.83 -57.47 -6.32
C ALA A 636 -22.94 -57.23 -7.36
N GLY A 637 -22.56 -56.96 -8.62
CA GLY A 637 -23.50 -56.66 -9.71
C GLY A 637 -23.84 -55.18 -9.91
N HIS A 638 -22.98 -54.26 -9.44
CA HIS A 638 -23.15 -52.82 -9.67
C HIS A 638 -22.99 -52.47 -11.16
N ASP A 639 -23.86 -51.59 -11.65
CA ASP A 639 -23.76 -51.00 -12.98
C ASP A 639 -23.23 -49.57 -12.84
N ASP A 640 -22.05 -49.31 -13.40
CA ASP A 640 -21.42 -47.99 -13.37
C ASP A 640 -22.32 -46.91 -14.01
N HIS A 641 -23.20 -47.27 -14.96
CA HIS A 641 -24.17 -46.33 -15.52
C HIS A 641 -25.21 -45.89 -14.49
N VAL A 642 -25.62 -46.76 -13.57
CA VAL A 642 -26.55 -46.42 -12.48
C VAL A 642 -25.86 -45.50 -11.47
N LEU A 643 -24.59 -45.74 -11.16
CA LEU A 643 -23.80 -44.89 -10.25
C LEU A 643 -23.58 -43.48 -10.82
N VAL A 644 -23.18 -43.38 -12.08
CA VAL A 644 -23.01 -42.09 -12.77
C VAL A 644 -24.36 -41.37 -12.93
N ALA A 645 -25.45 -42.10 -13.21
CA ALA A 645 -26.79 -41.52 -13.25
C ALA A 645 -27.22 -40.94 -11.89
N THR A 646 -26.94 -41.62 -10.77
CA THR A 646 -27.20 -41.07 -9.43
C THR A 646 -26.37 -39.83 -9.14
N ILE A 647 -25.11 -39.76 -9.59
CA ILE A 647 -24.27 -38.56 -9.46
C ILE A 647 -24.88 -37.39 -10.25
N LEU A 648 -25.29 -37.63 -11.49
CA LEU A 648 -25.88 -36.60 -12.36
C LEU A 648 -27.23 -36.13 -11.84
N ALA A 649 -28.06 -37.03 -11.30
CA ALA A 649 -29.31 -36.67 -10.65
C ALA A 649 -29.08 -35.75 -9.44
N TYR A 650 -28.08 -36.06 -8.60
CA TYR A 650 -27.72 -35.19 -7.47
C TYR A 650 -27.20 -33.81 -7.92
N GLN A 651 -26.55 -33.71 -9.09
CA GLN A 651 -26.12 -32.46 -9.70
C GLN A 651 -27.26 -31.68 -10.39
N GLY A 652 -28.49 -32.20 -10.42
CA GLY A 652 -29.63 -31.60 -11.11
C GLY A 652 -29.73 -31.91 -12.61
N LYS A 653 -28.87 -32.78 -13.15
CA LYS A 653 -28.83 -33.19 -14.57
C LYS A 653 -29.72 -34.40 -14.86
N PHE A 654 -31.01 -34.27 -14.59
CA PHE A 654 -31.97 -35.38 -14.59
C PHE A 654 -32.17 -36.07 -15.94
N GLN A 655 -32.11 -35.31 -17.05
CA GLN A 655 -32.30 -35.84 -18.41
C GLN A 655 -31.15 -36.78 -18.84
N GLU A 656 -29.91 -36.45 -18.47
CA GLU A 656 -28.74 -37.29 -18.75
C GLU A 656 -28.75 -38.55 -17.84
N ALA A 657 -29.17 -38.39 -16.59
CA ALA A 657 -29.35 -39.50 -15.66
C ALA A 657 -30.41 -40.51 -16.14
N ALA A 658 -31.58 -40.04 -16.61
CA ALA A 658 -32.64 -40.90 -17.13
C ALA A 658 -32.19 -41.74 -18.33
N LYS A 659 -31.44 -41.15 -19.27
CA LYS A 659 -30.88 -41.89 -20.42
C LYS A 659 -29.92 -42.99 -19.99
N LEU A 660 -29.12 -42.75 -18.95
CA LEU A 660 -28.21 -43.75 -18.39
C LEU A 660 -28.96 -44.85 -17.63
N PHE A 661 -30.02 -44.52 -16.89
CA PHE A 661 -30.90 -45.52 -16.26
C PHE A 661 -31.60 -46.43 -17.28
N CYS A 662 -32.05 -45.87 -18.42
CA CYS A 662 -32.63 -46.67 -19.51
C CYS A 662 -31.58 -47.57 -20.18
N LYS A 663 -30.34 -47.10 -20.38
CA LYS A 663 -29.23 -47.94 -20.89
C LYS A 663 -28.85 -49.08 -19.95
N ALA A 664 -29.02 -48.87 -18.63
CA ALA A 664 -28.88 -49.89 -17.59
C ALA A 664 -30.09 -50.84 -17.48
N ASN A 665 -31.08 -50.73 -18.38
CA ASN A 665 -32.32 -51.52 -18.41
C ASN A 665 -33.19 -51.39 -17.14
N ARG A 666 -33.13 -50.22 -16.47
CA ARG A 666 -33.89 -49.88 -15.25
C ARG A 666 -34.80 -48.68 -15.49
N VAL A 667 -35.78 -48.83 -16.39
CA VAL A 667 -36.74 -47.77 -16.76
C VAL A 667 -37.63 -47.36 -15.57
N GLU A 668 -37.94 -48.30 -14.69
CA GLU A 668 -38.69 -48.05 -13.44
C GLU A 668 -38.03 -46.97 -12.58
N LYS A 669 -36.70 -46.98 -12.43
CA LYS A 669 -35.96 -45.96 -11.66
C LYS A 669 -35.99 -44.58 -12.31
N ALA A 670 -36.12 -44.51 -13.64
CA ALA A 670 -36.25 -43.24 -14.34
C ALA A 670 -37.66 -42.64 -14.18
N ILE A 671 -38.70 -43.48 -14.21
CA ILE A 671 -40.08 -43.07 -13.96
C ILE A 671 -40.22 -42.64 -12.50
N GLU A 672 -39.72 -43.44 -11.55
CA GLU A 672 -39.71 -43.13 -10.11
C GLU A 672 -39.00 -41.80 -9.84
N MET A 673 -37.79 -41.61 -10.39
CA MET A 673 -37.05 -40.34 -10.29
C MET A 673 -37.88 -39.16 -10.82
N PHE A 674 -38.52 -39.27 -11.99
CA PHE A 674 -39.32 -38.16 -12.52
C PHE A 674 -40.65 -37.97 -11.78
N THR A 675 -41.26 -39.01 -11.23
CA THR A 675 -42.44 -38.87 -10.36
C THR A 675 -42.09 -38.22 -9.03
N ASP A 676 -40.96 -38.57 -8.43
CA ASP A 676 -40.45 -37.94 -7.19
C ASP A 676 -40.08 -36.47 -7.43
N LEU A 677 -39.49 -36.18 -8.59
CA LEU A 677 -39.21 -34.81 -9.06
C LEU A 677 -40.44 -34.09 -9.62
N ARG A 678 -41.61 -34.76 -9.65
CA ARG A 678 -42.91 -34.22 -10.11
C ARG A 678 -42.94 -33.77 -11.58
N LYS A 679 -42.11 -34.37 -12.43
CA LYS A 679 -42.06 -34.14 -13.87
C LYS A 679 -42.92 -35.15 -14.65
N TRP A 680 -44.23 -34.96 -14.57
CA TRP A 680 -45.25 -35.90 -15.08
C TRP A 680 -45.23 -36.14 -16.59
N GLU A 681 -44.89 -35.12 -17.39
CA GLU A 681 -44.80 -35.26 -18.85
C GLU A 681 -43.63 -36.14 -19.28
N GLU A 682 -42.47 -35.94 -18.67
CA GLU A 682 -41.28 -36.75 -18.90
C GLU A 682 -41.53 -38.20 -18.42
N ALA A 683 -42.18 -38.37 -17.26
CA ALA A 683 -42.62 -39.69 -16.78
C ALA A 683 -43.62 -40.38 -17.74
N ARG A 684 -44.57 -39.63 -18.34
CA ARG A 684 -45.53 -40.14 -19.34
C ARG A 684 -44.85 -40.61 -20.63
N GLN A 685 -43.84 -39.89 -21.11
CA GLN A 685 -43.09 -40.28 -22.30
C GLN A 685 -42.41 -41.64 -22.12
N PHE A 686 -41.86 -41.90 -20.93
CA PHE A 686 -41.29 -43.21 -20.60
C PHE A 686 -42.38 -44.26 -20.27
N ALA A 687 -43.55 -43.88 -19.73
CA ALA A 687 -44.65 -44.81 -19.39
C ALA A 687 -45.45 -45.33 -20.59
N HIS A 688 -45.64 -44.54 -21.65
CA HIS A 688 -46.33 -44.98 -22.88
C HIS A 688 -45.62 -46.15 -23.59
N THR A 689 -44.34 -46.39 -23.29
CA THR A 689 -43.59 -47.53 -23.82
C THR A 689 -43.90 -48.86 -23.09
N ALA A 690 -44.72 -48.86 -22.02
CA ALA A 690 -44.93 -49.99 -21.12
C ALA A 690 -46.36 -50.59 -21.04
N ASN A 691 -47.49 -49.83 -20.96
CA ASN A 691 -48.92 -50.31 -21.07
C ASN A 691 -50.02 -49.22 -20.85
N ALA A 692 -51.27 -49.43 -21.33
CA ALA A 692 -52.38 -48.43 -21.36
C ALA A 692 -53.28 -48.33 -20.11
N GLU A 693 -53.53 -49.43 -19.38
CA GLU A 693 -54.28 -49.39 -18.10
C GLU A 693 -53.54 -48.59 -17.01
N GLN A 694 -52.21 -48.61 -17.05
CA GLN A 694 -51.37 -47.79 -16.17
C GLN A 694 -51.51 -46.28 -16.45
N ALA A 695 -52.02 -45.86 -17.61
CA ALA A 695 -52.13 -44.45 -17.99
C ALA A 695 -53.40 -43.74 -17.47
N GLN A 696 -54.56 -44.41 -17.41
CA GLN A 696 -55.78 -43.84 -16.80
C GLN A 696 -55.70 -43.80 -15.28
N GLU A 697 -55.12 -44.85 -14.68
CA GLU A 697 -54.77 -44.86 -13.26
C GLU A 697 -53.71 -43.79 -12.96
N LEU A 698 -52.78 -43.49 -13.88
CA LEU A 698 -51.88 -42.33 -13.75
C LEU A 698 -52.63 -41.00 -13.75
N VAL A 699 -53.74 -40.81 -14.48
CA VAL A 699 -54.52 -39.54 -14.53
C VAL A 699 -55.40 -39.35 -13.29
N ARG A 700 -56.01 -40.43 -12.78
CA ARG A 700 -56.77 -40.38 -11.54
C ARG A 700 -55.85 -40.33 -10.32
N ARG A 701 -54.74 -41.09 -10.30
CA ARG A 701 -53.68 -40.90 -9.30
C ARG A 701 -53.04 -39.55 -9.46
N GLN A 702 -52.89 -38.99 -10.66
CA GLN A 702 -52.47 -37.60 -10.81
C GLN A 702 -53.51 -36.63 -10.27
N ALA A 703 -54.83 -36.90 -10.35
CA ALA A 703 -55.89 -36.06 -9.79
C ALA A 703 -56.02 -36.17 -8.26
N VAL A 704 -55.94 -37.39 -7.73
CA VAL A 704 -55.99 -37.69 -6.29
C VAL A 704 -54.67 -37.36 -5.62
N TRP A 705 -53.52 -37.67 -6.23
CA TRP A 705 -52.24 -37.13 -5.81
C TRP A 705 -52.27 -35.62 -5.95
N ALA A 706 -52.86 -35.03 -7.00
CA ALA A 706 -53.07 -33.59 -7.07
C ALA A 706 -54.05 -33.06 -6.02
N GLU A 707 -54.84 -33.89 -5.35
CA GLU A 707 -55.70 -33.48 -4.23
C GLU A 707 -54.97 -33.69 -2.88
N GLU A 708 -54.35 -34.85 -2.68
CA GLU A 708 -53.54 -35.26 -1.51
C GLU A 708 -52.23 -34.47 -1.39
N THR A 709 -51.61 -34.11 -2.52
CA THR A 709 -50.48 -33.16 -2.58
C THR A 709 -50.92 -31.72 -2.79
N ASN A 710 -52.23 -31.46 -2.80
CA ASN A 710 -52.80 -30.12 -2.86
C ASN A 710 -52.47 -29.35 -4.17
N ASN A 711 -52.25 -30.04 -5.29
CA ASN A 711 -52.19 -29.49 -6.65
C ASN A 711 -53.56 -29.47 -7.35
N LEU A 712 -54.55 -28.87 -6.70
CA LEU A 712 -55.92 -29.21 -7.01
C LEU A 712 -56.40 -28.73 -8.42
N ALA A 713 -55.60 -27.97 -9.19
CA ALA A 713 -55.99 -27.34 -10.47
C ALA A 713 -55.94 -28.33 -11.63
N SER A 714 -54.89 -29.15 -11.59
CA SER A 714 -54.81 -30.35 -12.40
C SER A 714 -55.92 -31.28 -11.97
N ALA A 715 -56.18 -31.42 -10.65
CA ALA A 715 -57.28 -32.23 -10.15
C ALA A 715 -58.62 -31.71 -10.69
N SER A 716 -58.87 -30.41 -10.71
CA SER A 716 -60.12 -29.82 -11.18
C SER A 716 -60.26 -29.80 -12.68
N GLU A 717 -59.21 -29.64 -13.46
CA GLU A 717 -59.26 -29.83 -14.91
C GLU A 717 -59.48 -31.28 -15.26
N THR A 718 -58.84 -32.21 -14.54
CA THR A 718 -59.10 -33.64 -14.70
C THR A 718 -60.46 -34.04 -14.15
N TYR A 719 -61.01 -33.34 -13.15
CA TYR A 719 -62.38 -33.47 -12.63
C TYR A 719 -63.43 -32.82 -13.54
N LEU A 720 -63.10 -31.70 -14.21
CA LEU A 720 -63.91 -31.02 -15.24
C LEU A 720 -63.93 -31.84 -16.53
N ALA A 721 -62.79 -32.39 -16.94
CA ALA A 721 -62.67 -33.36 -18.03
C ALA A 721 -63.34 -34.70 -17.69
N ALA A 722 -63.58 -34.98 -16.41
CA ALA A 722 -64.38 -36.08 -15.92
C ALA A 722 -65.87 -35.72 -15.65
N GLY A 723 -66.28 -34.44 -15.74
CA GLY A 723 -67.68 -33.98 -15.81
C GLY A 723 -68.38 -33.51 -14.50
N ASP A 724 -67.68 -33.26 -13.40
CA ASP A 724 -68.30 -32.92 -12.09
C ASP A 724 -68.16 -31.42 -11.73
N TYR A 725 -69.15 -30.57 -12.07
CA TYR A 725 -69.04 -29.10 -11.94
C TYR A 725 -69.17 -28.54 -10.52
N LEU A 726 -69.91 -29.17 -9.60
CA LEU A 726 -70.02 -28.66 -8.23
C LEU A 726 -68.82 -29.06 -7.38
N LYS A 727 -68.29 -30.28 -7.54
CA LYS A 727 -66.98 -30.61 -6.97
C LYS A 727 -65.89 -29.84 -7.66
N ALA A 728 -65.95 -29.64 -8.98
CA ALA A 728 -65.04 -28.73 -9.63
C ALA A 728 -65.20 -27.31 -9.06
N ILE A 729 -66.40 -26.72 -8.90
CA ILE A 729 -66.59 -25.35 -8.36
C ILE A 729 -66.21 -25.26 -6.89
N HIS A 730 -66.41 -26.30 -6.09
CA HIS A 730 -65.97 -26.36 -4.70
C HIS A 730 -64.46 -26.58 -4.61
N ILE A 731 -63.88 -27.40 -5.50
CA ILE A 731 -62.43 -27.59 -5.62
C ILE A 731 -61.77 -26.40 -6.34
N LEU A 732 -62.47 -25.65 -7.18
CA LEU A 732 -62.03 -24.41 -7.86
C LEU A 732 -62.28 -23.22 -6.93
N GLY A 733 -63.25 -23.29 -6.02
CA GLY A 733 -63.71 -22.20 -5.14
C GLY A 733 -63.15 -22.26 -3.73
N GLU A 734 -63.05 -23.44 -3.12
CA GLU A 734 -62.10 -23.68 -2.01
C GLU A 734 -60.66 -23.69 -2.54
N GLN A 735 -60.54 -23.99 -3.83
CA GLN A 735 -59.38 -23.86 -4.71
C GLN A 735 -58.83 -22.46 -4.94
N ASN A 736 -59.71 -21.47 -4.90
CA ASN A 736 -59.45 -20.12 -5.40
C ASN A 736 -58.93 -20.05 -6.88
N TRP A 737 -59.33 -20.94 -7.81
CA TRP A 737 -58.99 -20.83 -9.25
C TRP A 737 -59.98 -20.00 -10.02
N HIS A 738 -59.80 -18.70 -9.87
CA HIS A 738 -60.74 -17.71 -10.36
C HIS A 738 -60.84 -17.60 -11.87
N ASP A 739 -59.81 -17.93 -12.64
CA ASP A 739 -59.82 -17.84 -14.12
C ASP A 739 -60.65 -18.96 -14.77
N LYS A 740 -60.58 -20.15 -14.18
CA LYS A 740 -61.37 -21.31 -14.60
C LYS A 740 -62.78 -21.20 -14.03
N LEU A 741 -62.89 -20.67 -12.80
CA LEU A 741 -64.16 -20.36 -12.19
C LEU A 741 -64.89 -19.22 -12.92
N ILE A 742 -64.19 -18.19 -13.41
CA ILE A 742 -64.78 -17.11 -14.23
C ILE A 742 -65.09 -17.61 -15.63
N ALA A 743 -64.28 -18.50 -16.22
CA ALA A 743 -64.63 -19.16 -17.48
C ALA A 743 -65.94 -19.95 -17.31
N VAL A 744 -66.09 -20.65 -16.18
CA VAL A 744 -67.36 -21.26 -15.78
C VAL A 744 -68.47 -20.19 -15.64
N VAL A 745 -68.24 -19.08 -14.93
CA VAL A 745 -69.20 -17.95 -14.79
C VAL A 745 -69.57 -17.27 -16.11
N ARG A 746 -68.66 -17.24 -17.10
CA ARG A 746 -68.89 -16.74 -18.46
C ARG A 746 -69.66 -17.75 -19.32
N THR A 747 -69.59 -19.05 -19.00
CA THR A 747 -70.45 -20.10 -19.59
C THR A 747 -71.81 -20.26 -18.89
N LEU A 748 -71.98 -19.70 -17.69
CA LEU A 748 -73.23 -19.72 -16.91
C LEU A 748 -74.15 -18.55 -17.33
N ASN A 749 -75.48 -18.77 -17.27
CA ASN A 749 -76.49 -17.79 -17.70
C ASN A 749 -77.03 -16.92 -16.54
N ASN A 750 -77.60 -15.74 -16.83
CA ASN A 750 -78.14 -14.79 -15.83
C ASN A 750 -79.25 -15.36 -14.91
N SER A 751 -79.86 -16.50 -15.27
CA SER A 751 -80.87 -17.20 -14.48
C SER A 751 -80.31 -18.15 -13.40
N GLN A 752 -79.00 -18.45 -13.41
CA GLN A 752 -78.31 -19.33 -12.45
C GLN A 752 -77.72 -18.53 -11.29
N SER A 753 -78.58 -17.84 -10.52
CA SER A 753 -78.14 -16.93 -9.46
C SER A 753 -77.50 -17.64 -8.28
N ALA A 754 -77.76 -18.94 -8.07
CA ALA A 754 -77.20 -19.72 -6.96
C ALA A 754 -75.73 -20.08 -7.22
N GLU A 755 -75.39 -20.50 -8.43
CA GLU A 755 -74.04 -20.77 -8.89
C GLU A 755 -73.24 -19.46 -9.02
N LEU A 756 -73.86 -18.36 -9.48
CA LEU A 756 -73.22 -17.03 -9.56
C LEU A 756 -73.00 -16.38 -8.20
N GLN A 757 -73.92 -16.52 -7.24
CA GLN A 757 -73.72 -16.08 -5.85
C GLN A 757 -72.78 -17.00 -5.08
N ALA A 758 -72.74 -18.30 -5.41
CA ALA A 758 -71.70 -19.19 -4.88
C ALA A 758 -70.34 -18.78 -5.44
N CYS A 759 -70.23 -18.51 -6.74
CA CYS A 759 -69.02 -17.97 -7.34
C CYS A 759 -68.67 -16.60 -6.76
N LEU A 760 -69.63 -15.70 -6.52
CA LEU A 760 -69.38 -14.40 -5.87
C LEU A 760 -68.92 -14.58 -4.43
N ARG A 761 -69.55 -15.44 -3.63
CA ARG A 761 -69.10 -15.78 -2.27
C ARG A 761 -67.73 -16.42 -2.28
N TYR A 762 -67.43 -17.27 -3.25
CA TYR A 762 -66.09 -17.79 -3.44
C TYR A 762 -65.15 -16.69 -3.89
N PHE A 763 -65.49 -15.79 -4.82
CA PHE A 763 -64.67 -14.65 -5.22
C PHE A 763 -64.48 -13.61 -4.10
N GLU A 764 -65.42 -13.42 -3.19
CA GLU A 764 -65.32 -12.57 -2.00
C GLU A 764 -64.51 -13.25 -0.90
N LYS A 765 -64.80 -14.53 -0.59
CA LYS A 765 -64.00 -15.37 0.32
C LYS A 765 -62.55 -15.53 -0.19
N ALA A 766 -62.38 -15.50 -1.50
CA ALA A 766 -61.11 -15.65 -2.17
C ALA A 766 -60.46 -14.33 -2.60
N LYS A 767 -61.09 -13.19 -2.33
CA LYS A 767 -60.56 -11.85 -2.66
C LYS A 767 -60.17 -11.69 -4.15
N ALA A 768 -60.97 -12.24 -5.06
CA ALA A 768 -60.76 -12.22 -6.50
C ALA A 768 -61.44 -11.00 -7.15
N HIS A 769 -60.83 -9.83 -6.99
CA HIS A 769 -61.52 -8.55 -7.15
C HIS A 769 -61.86 -8.13 -8.58
N ASP A 770 -61.14 -8.55 -9.63
CA ASP A 770 -61.55 -8.28 -11.03
C ASP A 770 -62.79 -9.07 -11.43
N TYR A 771 -62.85 -10.33 -10.97
CA TYR A 771 -63.94 -11.25 -11.25
C TYR A 771 -65.16 -10.95 -10.40
N ALA A 772 -64.94 -10.61 -9.13
CA ALA A 772 -65.97 -10.01 -8.29
C ALA A 772 -66.44 -8.67 -8.88
N LYS A 773 -65.57 -7.81 -9.42
CA LYS A 773 -65.96 -6.58 -10.15
C LYS A 773 -66.78 -6.89 -11.40
N GLU A 774 -66.43 -7.89 -12.21
CA GLU A 774 -67.21 -8.31 -13.39
C GLU A 774 -68.58 -8.88 -12.99
N VAL A 775 -68.64 -9.63 -11.87
CA VAL A 775 -69.88 -10.17 -11.30
C VAL A 775 -70.72 -9.07 -10.62
N LEU A 776 -70.11 -8.13 -9.90
CA LEU A 776 -70.73 -6.98 -9.23
C LEU A 776 -71.19 -5.91 -10.22
N LEU A 777 -70.50 -5.73 -11.35
CA LEU A 777 -70.95 -4.91 -12.48
C LEU A 777 -72.13 -5.59 -13.20
N LYS A 778 -72.13 -6.93 -13.32
CA LYS A 778 -73.29 -7.71 -13.78
C LYS A 778 -74.47 -7.68 -12.79
N LEU A 779 -74.23 -7.37 -11.51
CA LEU A 779 -75.23 -7.24 -10.44
C LEU A 779 -75.67 -5.78 -10.16
N GLY A 780 -74.84 -4.77 -10.46
CA GLY A 780 -75.14 -3.33 -10.35
C GLY A 780 -74.80 -2.60 -9.03
N ASP A 781 -73.82 -3.04 -8.22
CA ASP A 781 -73.53 -2.48 -6.88
C ASP A 781 -72.23 -1.63 -6.79
N ILE A 782 -72.34 -0.32 -6.50
CA ILE A 782 -71.22 0.66 -6.47
C ILE A 782 -70.53 0.73 -5.10
N GLN A 783 -71.27 0.58 -4.00
CA GLN A 783 -70.70 0.63 -2.65
C GLN A 783 -69.88 -0.64 -2.38
N GLY A 784 -70.41 -1.79 -2.84
CA GLY A 784 -69.67 -3.06 -2.88
C GLY A 784 -68.41 -2.95 -3.74
N LEU A 785 -68.43 -2.19 -4.84
CA LEU A 785 -67.27 -1.99 -5.72
C LEU A 785 -66.15 -1.15 -5.07
N LEU A 786 -66.49 -0.07 -4.35
CA LEU A 786 -65.52 0.74 -3.61
C LEU A 786 -64.86 -0.08 -2.48
N GLN A 787 -65.67 -0.77 -1.68
CA GLN A 787 -65.17 -1.62 -0.60
C GLN A 787 -64.34 -2.79 -1.15
N LEU A 788 -64.76 -3.39 -2.26
CA LEU A 788 -64.00 -4.43 -2.96
C LEU A 788 -62.64 -3.91 -3.42
N ASN A 789 -62.56 -2.71 -4.02
CA ASN A 789 -61.29 -2.15 -4.50
C ASN A 789 -60.34 -1.78 -3.35
N LEU A 790 -60.89 -1.37 -2.21
CA LEU A 790 -60.13 -1.14 -0.98
C LEU A 790 -59.60 -2.44 -0.38
N GLU A 791 -60.43 -3.48 -0.28
CA GLU A 791 -60.01 -4.82 0.15
C GLU A 791 -59.03 -5.48 -0.84
N ALA A 792 -59.10 -5.08 -2.12
CA ALA A 792 -58.23 -5.52 -3.21
C ALA A 792 -56.88 -4.84 -3.26
N ASN A 793 -56.70 -3.75 -2.51
CA ASN A 793 -55.54 -2.86 -2.67
C ASN A 793 -55.37 -2.37 -4.12
N LYS A 794 -56.47 -2.23 -4.89
CA LYS A 794 -56.46 -1.70 -6.25
C LYS A 794 -56.54 -0.19 -6.22
N TRP A 795 -55.46 0.40 -5.76
CA TRP A 795 -55.39 1.81 -5.43
C TRP A 795 -55.56 2.71 -6.64
N ASN A 796 -55.06 2.36 -7.83
CA ASN A 796 -55.25 3.18 -9.04
C ASN A 796 -56.73 3.31 -9.44
N ASP A 797 -57.48 2.19 -9.42
CA ASP A 797 -58.91 2.18 -9.72
C ASP A 797 -59.71 2.90 -8.62
N ALA A 798 -59.29 2.75 -7.35
CA ALA A 798 -59.90 3.45 -6.22
C ALA A 798 -59.62 4.96 -6.26
N LEU A 799 -58.41 5.39 -6.64
CA LEU A 799 -58.01 6.79 -6.79
C LEU A 799 -58.74 7.44 -7.98
N GLN A 800 -58.91 6.73 -9.12
CA GLN A 800 -59.77 7.18 -10.22
C GLN A 800 -61.24 7.31 -9.82
N LEU A 801 -61.76 6.37 -9.01
CA LEU A 801 -63.14 6.46 -8.50
C LEU A 801 -63.31 7.67 -7.56
N ILE A 802 -62.32 8.02 -6.76
CA ILE A 802 -62.34 9.20 -5.88
C ILE A 802 -62.23 10.51 -6.66
N GLU A 803 -61.47 10.54 -7.77
CA GLU A 803 -61.46 11.69 -8.68
C GLU A 803 -62.88 11.99 -9.21
N THR A 804 -63.69 10.95 -9.42
CA THR A 804 -65.10 11.10 -9.84
C THR A 804 -66.08 11.32 -8.67
N HIS A 805 -65.75 10.84 -7.46
CA HIS A 805 -66.59 10.90 -6.25
C HIS A 805 -65.74 11.31 -5.02
N PRO A 806 -65.45 12.62 -4.82
CA PRO A 806 -64.47 13.10 -3.82
C PRO A 806 -64.86 12.84 -2.35
N GLU A 807 -66.14 12.56 -2.09
CA GLU A 807 -66.71 12.34 -0.76
C GLU A 807 -66.11 11.13 -0.01
N TYR A 808 -65.49 10.18 -0.73
CA TYR A 808 -64.85 8.99 -0.15
C TYR A 808 -63.32 9.12 0.01
N ALA A 809 -62.69 10.26 -0.31
CA ALA A 809 -61.23 10.40 -0.36
C ALA A 809 -60.48 10.02 0.95
N PRO A 810 -60.90 10.48 2.14
CA PRO A 810 -60.22 10.12 3.39
C PRO A 810 -60.33 8.62 3.73
N GLN A 811 -61.38 7.94 3.24
CA GLN A 811 -61.62 6.52 3.49
C GLN A 811 -60.67 5.62 2.68
N VAL A 812 -60.01 6.15 1.64
CA VAL A 812 -59.11 5.39 0.76
C VAL A 812 -57.64 5.69 1.04
N TYR A 813 -57.25 6.97 1.22
CA TYR A 813 -55.86 7.34 1.45
C TYR A 813 -55.27 6.76 2.75
N LEU A 814 -56.10 6.58 3.79
CA LEU A 814 -55.63 6.02 5.07
C LEU A 814 -55.27 4.51 4.95
N PRO A 815 -56.16 3.63 4.43
CA PRO A 815 -55.78 2.25 4.11
C PRO A 815 -54.64 2.14 3.11
N TYR A 816 -54.59 3.03 2.10
CA TYR A 816 -53.52 3.05 1.10
C TYR A 816 -52.15 3.30 1.74
N ALA A 817 -52.07 4.28 2.64
CA ALA A 817 -50.83 4.57 3.37
C ALA A 817 -50.37 3.38 4.24
N GLN A 818 -51.30 2.71 4.94
CA GLN A 818 -50.97 1.51 5.72
C GLN A 818 -50.46 0.36 4.86
N TRP A 819 -51.09 0.13 3.71
CA TRP A 819 -50.64 -0.88 2.75
C TRP A 819 -49.25 -0.57 2.18
N LEU A 820 -48.94 0.70 1.91
CA LEU A 820 -47.61 1.10 1.45
C LEU A 820 -46.54 0.83 2.52
N VAL A 821 -46.85 1.03 3.81
CA VAL A 821 -45.95 0.63 4.92
C VAL A 821 -45.74 -0.88 4.97
N GLU A 822 -46.80 -1.68 4.82
CA GLU A 822 -46.71 -3.15 4.84
C GLU A 822 -45.89 -3.74 3.66
N ASN A 823 -45.76 -2.99 2.55
CA ASN A 823 -44.99 -3.40 1.36
C ASN A 823 -43.63 -2.70 1.25
N ASP A 824 -43.09 -2.19 2.36
CA ASP A 824 -41.79 -1.50 2.43
C ASP A 824 -41.65 -0.26 1.54
N ARG A 825 -42.76 0.30 1.04
CA ARG A 825 -42.80 1.53 0.22
C ARG A 825 -43.03 2.75 1.10
N PHE A 826 -42.10 2.97 2.01
CA PHE A 826 -42.25 3.91 3.11
C PHE A 826 -42.34 5.39 2.68
N GLU A 827 -41.63 5.78 1.63
CA GLU A 827 -41.64 7.17 1.13
C GLU A 827 -43.02 7.54 0.57
N GLU A 828 -43.61 6.66 -0.24
CA GLU A 828 -44.97 6.84 -0.76
C GLU A 828 -46.02 6.74 0.35
N ALA A 829 -45.80 5.87 1.34
CA ALA A 829 -46.67 5.77 2.51
C ALA A 829 -46.73 7.09 3.28
N GLN A 830 -45.60 7.78 3.38
CA GLN A 830 -45.49 9.09 4.01
C GLN A 830 -46.35 10.13 3.28
N GLU A 831 -46.30 10.17 1.94
CA GLU A 831 -47.12 11.06 1.12
C GLU A 831 -48.62 10.74 1.22
N ALA A 832 -48.98 9.45 1.22
CA ALA A 832 -50.35 9.02 1.39
C ALA A 832 -50.93 9.38 2.77
N TYR A 833 -50.15 9.29 3.86
CA TYR A 833 -50.58 9.77 5.17
C TYR A 833 -50.83 11.28 5.21
N LYS A 834 -50.06 12.07 4.44
CA LYS A 834 -50.28 13.51 4.28
C LYS A 834 -51.56 13.81 3.51
N ALA A 835 -51.81 13.09 2.40
CA ALA A 835 -53.04 13.20 1.63
C ALA A 835 -54.30 12.82 2.45
N ALA A 836 -54.16 11.91 3.42
CA ALA A 836 -55.21 11.54 4.37
C ALA A 836 -55.40 12.55 5.54
N GLY A 837 -54.59 13.61 5.64
CA GLY A 837 -54.61 14.57 6.74
C GLY A 837 -54.09 14.04 8.08
N GLN A 838 -53.29 12.96 8.08
CA GLN A 838 -52.81 12.24 9.28
C GLN A 838 -51.29 12.41 9.48
N SER A 839 -50.82 13.65 9.60
CA SER A 839 -49.39 13.99 9.70
C SER A 839 -48.69 13.40 10.93
N SER A 840 -49.40 13.10 12.01
CA SER A 840 -48.82 12.47 13.21
C SER A 840 -48.31 11.05 12.96
N LYS A 841 -49.04 10.25 12.16
CA LYS A 841 -48.66 8.87 11.82
C LYS A 841 -47.46 8.82 10.87
N SER A 842 -47.36 9.80 9.98
CA SER A 842 -46.19 9.99 9.11
C SER A 842 -44.90 10.20 9.92
N LEU A 843 -44.95 11.07 10.94
CA LEU A 843 -43.82 11.30 11.86
C LEU A 843 -43.45 10.05 12.68
N GLU A 844 -44.45 9.27 13.13
CA GLU A 844 -44.24 8.02 13.87
C GLU A 844 -43.57 6.95 12.99
N LEU A 845 -43.98 6.84 11.73
CA LEU A 845 -43.36 5.95 10.75
C LEU A 845 -41.87 6.28 10.56
N LEU A 846 -41.54 7.56 10.33
CA LEU A 846 -40.14 7.99 10.16
C LEU A 846 -39.28 7.70 11.40
N ARG A 847 -39.83 7.90 12.61
CA ARG A 847 -39.12 7.55 13.86
C ARG A 847 -38.86 6.05 13.96
N THR A 848 -39.84 5.23 13.59
CA THR A 848 -39.72 3.76 13.62
C THR A 848 -38.69 3.27 12.59
N LEU A 849 -38.74 3.80 11.37
CA LEU A 849 -37.77 3.48 10.32
C LEU A 849 -36.35 3.89 10.70
N THR A 850 -36.20 5.05 11.32
CA THR A 850 -34.91 5.49 11.86
C THR A 850 -34.39 4.51 12.90
N HIS A 851 -35.23 4.11 13.87
CA HIS A 851 -34.82 3.16 14.91
C HIS A 851 -34.41 1.80 14.33
N ASN A 852 -35.18 1.26 13.39
CA ASN A 852 -34.88 -0.01 12.73
C ASN A 852 -33.61 0.07 11.87
N ALA A 853 -33.42 1.15 11.11
CA ALA A 853 -32.21 1.37 10.32
C ALA A 853 -30.96 1.41 11.20
N VAL A 854 -31.04 2.00 12.39
CA VAL A 854 -29.94 2.00 13.37
C VAL A 854 -29.66 0.60 13.93
N LEU A 855 -30.70 -0.18 14.24
CA LEU A 855 -30.55 -1.57 14.72
C LEU A 855 -29.91 -2.50 13.67
N GLU A 856 -30.20 -2.26 12.39
CA GLU A 856 -29.65 -3.01 11.26
C GLU A 856 -28.29 -2.46 10.78
N ASN A 857 -27.71 -1.48 11.47
CA ASN A 857 -26.46 -0.78 11.08
C ASN A 857 -26.53 -0.10 9.69
N ARG A 858 -27.73 0.28 9.22
CA ARG A 858 -27.96 1.06 7.99
C ARG A 858 -27.97 2.56 8.31
N TYR A 859 -26.82 3.11 8.72
CA TYR A 859 -26.73 4.48 9.23
C TYR A 859 -26.95 5.56 8.15
N GLU A 860 -26.65 5.27 6.88
CA GLU A 860 -26.98 6.17 5.74
C GLU A 860 -28.49 6.40 5.61
N ALA A 861 -29.28 5.31 5.69
CA ALA A 861 -30.74 5.38 5.67
C ALA A 861 -31.29 6.07 6.93
N ALA A 862 -30.72 5.80 8.11
CA ALA A 862 -31.09 6.49 9.34
C ALA A 862 -30.85 8.01 9.24
N GLY A 863 -29.74 8.43 8.62
CA GLY A 863 -29.46 9.83 8.32
C GLY A 863 -30.54 10.45 7.42
N HIS A 864 -30.89 9.77 6.32
CA HIS A 864 -31.94 10.22 5.41
C HIS A 864 -33.31 10.36 6.08
N TYR A 865 -33.75 9.37 6.86
CA TYR A 865 -35.04 9.42 7.56
C TYR A 865 -35.09 10.53 8.62
N LEU A 866 -33.98 10.79 9.32
CA LEU A 866 -33.89 11.90 10.27
C LEU A 866 -33.95 13.27 9.57
N TRP A 867 -33.40 13.38 8.37
CA TRP A 867 -33.53 14.57 7.55
C TRP A 867 -34.99 14.82 7.13
N LEU A 868 -35.69 13.78 6.64
CA LEU A 868 -37.12 13.88 6.33
C LEU A 868 -37.95 14.24 7.55
N LEU A 869 -37.64 13.64 8.70
CA LEU A 869 -38.29 13.95 9.97
C LEU A 869 -38.08 15.42 10.36
N ALA A 870 -36.87 15.96 10.19
CA ALA A 870 -36.60 17.37 10.42
C ALA A 870 -37.47 18.24 9.50
N LYS A 871 -37.47 18.01 8.19
CA LYS A 871 -38.26 18.77 7.21
C LYS A 871 -39.75 18.77 7.57
N GLU A 872 -40.30 17.62 7.94
CA GLU A 872 -41.72 17.48 8.29
C GLU A 872 -42.07 18.12 9.63
N THR A 873 -41.22 18.02 10.65
CA THR A 873 -41.44 18.73 11.94
C THR A 873 -41.53 20.24 11.75
N LEU A 874 -40.80 20.80 10.80
CA LEU A 874 -40.85 22.22 10.49
C LEU A 874 -42.08 22.59 9.65
N MET A 875 -42.51 21.73 8.72
CA MET A 875 -43.70 21.96 7.88
C MET A 875 -45.01 21.82 8.66
N ALA A 876 -45.07 20.91 9.64
CA ALA A 876 -46.29 20.65 10.42
C ALA A 876 -46.75 21.82 11.30
N VAL A 877 -45.88 22.79 11.57
CA VAL A 877 -46.10 23.87 12.55
C VAL A 877 -46.65 25.16 11.90
N GLY A 878 -46.79 25.21 10.57
CA GLY A 878 -47.34 26.36 9.85
C GLY A 878 -46.43 27.61 9.89
N ASP A 879 -47.00 28.80 9.66
CA ASP A 879 -46.25 30.05 9.42
C ASP A 879 -45.54 30.65 10.65
N ARG A 880 -45.75 30.12 11.87
CA ARG A 880 -45.12 30.64 13.11
C ARG A 880 -44.65 29.49 14.02
N PRO A 881 -43.44 28.95 13.82
CA PRO A 881 -42.91 27.90 14.66
C PRO A 881 -42.57 28.38 16.07
N THR A 882 -42.84 27.55 17.07
CA THR A 882 -42.37 27.84 18.44
C THR A 882 -40.87 27.60 18.53
N ASN A 883 -40.21 28.18 19.55
CA ASN A 883 -38.78 27.92 19.78
C ASN A 883 -38.48 26.43 19.97
N GLN A 884 -39.42 25.64 20.51
CA GLN A 884 -39.27 24.20 20.68
C GLN A 884 -39.27 23.45 19.34
N ASP A 885 -40.06 23.91 18.37
CA ASP A 885 -40.14 23.31 17.04
C ASP A 885 -38.87 23.59 16.23
N VAL A 886 -38.34 24.81 16.34
CA VAL A 886 -37.06 25.20 15.73
C VAL A 886 -35.91 24.39 16.36
N GLU A 887 -35.90 24.24 17.69
CA GLU A 887 -34.91 23.41 18.38
C GLU A 887 -35.00 21.93 17.97
N ALA A 888 -36.21 21.39 17.84
CA ALA A 888 -36.45 20.03 17.38
C ALA A 888 -35.95 19.80 15.94
N PHE A 889 -36.19 20.76 15.03
CA PHE A 889 -35.67 20.73 13.65
C PHE A 889 -34.14 20.63 13.64
N PHE A 890 -33.45 21.55 14.32
CA PHE A 890 -31.98 21.55 14.34
C PHE A 890 -31.41 20.32 15.06
N LYS A 891 -32.11 19.78 16.06
CA LYS A 891 -31.74 18.53 16.71
C LYS A 891 -31.78 17.35 15.74
N TYR A 892 -32.88 17.15 15.01
CA TYR A 892 -33.00 16.04 14.05
C TYR A 892 -32.04 16.20 12.87
N ARG A 893 -31.85 17.42 12.35
CA ARG A 893 -30.86 17.70 11.32
C ARG A 893 -29.45 17.34 11.75
N ARG A 894 -29.05 17.76 12.96
CA ARG A 894 -27.74 17.43 13.52
C ARG A 894 -27.56 15.91 13.68
N MET A 895 -28.60 15.20 14.12
CA MET A 895 -28.55 13.73 14.19
C MET A 895 -28.41 13.10 12.81
N ALA A 896 -29.10 13.62 11.79
CA ALA A 896 -28.97 13.16 10.41
C ALA A 896 -27.51 13.24 9.91
N ASP A 897 -26.86 14.38 10.12
CA ASP A 897 -25.45 14.59 9.77
C ASP A 897 -24.51 13.60 10.49
N GLN A 898 -24.79 13.31 11.76
CA GLN A 898 -24.01 12.38 12.58
C GLN A 898 -24.15 10.93 12.10
N TYR A 899 -25.35 10.45 11.78
CA TYR A 899 -25.52 9.08 11.27
C TYR A 899 -24.96 8.90 9.86
N TYR A 900 -25.19 9.88 8.98
CA TYR A 900 -24.64 9.86 7.63
C TYR A 900 -23.11 9.77 7.65
N SER A 901 -22.45 10.60 8.45
CA SER A 901 -20.98 10.56 8.59
C SER A 901 -20.48 9.30 9.30
N TYR A 902 -21.21 8.78 10.30
CA TYR A 902 -20.82 7.57 11.04
C TYR A 902 -20.81 6.30 10.17
N GLN A 903 -21.68 6.20 9.15
CA GLN A 903 -21.69 5.07 8.21
C GLN A 903 -20.30 4.78 7.63
N SER A 904 -19.58 5.84 7.23
CA SER A 904 -18.23 5.73 6.65
C SER A 904 -17.21 5.20 7.66
N ILE A 905 -17.31 5.60 8.93
CA ILE A 905 -16.45 5.10 10.01
C ILE A 905 -16.75 3.65 10.33
N HIS A 906 -18.04 3.29 10.41
CA HIS A 906 -18.46 1.92 10.67
C HIS A 906 -17.97 0.97 9.58
N LYS A 907 -18.18 1.31 8.30
CA LYS A 907 -17.64 0.54 7.16
C LYS A 907 -16.11 0.44 7.21
N TYR A 908 -15.41 1.54 7.43
CA TYR A 908 -13.94 1.55 7.50
C TYR A 908 -13.36 0.64 8.59
N THR A 909 -14.08 0.46 9.70
CA THR A 909 -13.60 -0.32 10.85
C THR A 909 -13.95 -1.80 10.77
N ASP A 910 -15.10 -2.14 10.20
CA ASP A 910 -15.55 -3.53 10.06
C ASP A 910 -15.15 -4.19 8.73
N GLU A 911 -15.00 -3.41 7.64
CA GLU A 911 -14.61 -3.92 6.34
C GLU A 911 -13.06 -3.96 6.19
N PRO A 912 -12.48 -5.02 5.58
CA PRO A 912 -11.03 -5.16 5.45
C PRO A 912 -10.41 -4.17 4.44
N PHE A 913 -11.22 -3.58 3.56
CA PHE A 913 -10.81 -2.64 2.54
C PHE A 913 -11.75 -1.45 2.53
N THR A 914 -11.21 -0.24 2.39
CA THR A 914 -12.01 0.98 2.21
C THR A 914 -11.67 1.63 0.88
N ALA A 915 -12.68 2.18 0.21
CA ALA A 915 -12.50 3.04 -0.96
C ALA A 915 -12.16 4.49 -0.56
N LEU A 916 -12.31 4.85 0.72
CA LEU A 916 -12.07 6.20 1.22
C LEU A 916 -10.58 6.46 1.43
N THR A 917 -10.14 7.66 1.08
CA THR A 917 -8.77 8.11 1.35
C THR A 917 -8.55 8.29 2.87
N PRO A 918 -7.30 8.16 3.35
CA PRO A 918 -6.96 8.41 4.76
C PRO A 918 -7.45 9.76 5.28
N ASP A 919 -7.34 10.82 4.46
CA ASP A 919 -7.75 12.19 4.76
C ASP A 919 -9.26 12.32 4.94
N THR A 920 -10.07 11.67 4.10
CA THR A 920 -11.53 11.65 4.24
C THR A 920 -11.95 10.98 5.55
N VAL A 921 -11.40 9.80 5.88
CA VAL A 921 -11.71 9.11 7.14
C VAL A 921 -11.26 9.93 8.35
N PHE A 922 -10.12 10.62 8.24
CA PHE A 922 -9.62 11.54 9.26
C PHE A 922 -10.56 12.72 9.48
N ASN A 923 -11.01 13.39 8.42
CA ASN A 923 -11.92 14.53 8.48
C ASN A 923 -13.31 14.15 8.99
N ILE A 924 -13.86 13.01 8.58
CA ILE A 924 -15.13 12.49 9.11
C ILE A 924 -15.01 12.18 10.60
N SER A 925 -13.93 11.51 11.01
CA SER A 925 -13.68 11.21 12.43
C SER A 925 -13.57 12.51 13.24
N ARG A 926 -12.94 13.55 12.69
CA ARG A 926 -12.77 14.87 13.33
C ARG A 926 -14.10 15.57 13.51
N PHE A 927 -14.92 15.59 12.45
CA PHE A 927 -16.28 16.10 12.48
C PHE A 927 -17.08 15.43 13.60
N LEU A 928 -17.17 14.09 13.60
CA LEU A 928 -17.92 13.34 14.61
C LEU A 928 -17.43 13.59 16.04
N LEU A 929 -16.12 13.55 16.26
CA LEU A 929 -15.54 13.75 17.60
C LEU A 929 -15.78 15.16 18.14
N SER A 930 -15.85 16.18 17.29
CA SER A 930 -16.16 17.54 17.72
C SER A 930 -17.50 17.64 18.47
N TRP A 931 -18.46 16.77 18.13
CA TRP A 931 -19.75 16.67 18.82
C TRP A 931 -19.73 15.64 19.95
N LEU A 932 -19.20 14.44 19.68
CA LEU A 932 -19.29 13.28 20.58
C LEU A 932 -18.40 13.40 21.83
N ILE A 933 -17.43 14.32 21.86
CA ILE A 933 -16.58 14.51 23.05
C ILE A 933 -17.38 15.12 24.21
N LYS A 934 -18.27 16.08 23.94
CA LYS A 934 -19.08 16.75 24.95
C LYS A 934 -20.43 16.09 25.14
N ASP A 935 -21.08 15.73 24.04
CA ASP A 935 -22.46 15.28 24.07
C ASP A 935 -22.55 13.75 24.19
N GLU A 936 -23.68 13.26 24.70
CA GLU A 936 -24.00 11.84 24.64
C GLU A 936 -24.11 11.39 23.18
N ALA A 937 -23.56 10.21 22.88
CA ALA A 937 -23.63 9.70 21.51
C ALA A 937 -25.09 9.32 21.20
N PRO A 938 -25.60 9.66 20.00
CA PRO A 938 -26.86 9.12 19.54
C PRO A 938 -26.86 7.59 19.58
N TYR A 939 -28.04 7.01 19.77
CA TYR A 939 -28.23 5.57 19.84
C TYR A 939 -27.58 4.84 18.65
N GLY A 940 -26.81 3.78 18.89
CA GLY A 940 -26.11 3.05 17.82
C GLY A 940 -24.80 3.67 17.29
N ILE A 941 -24.49 4.94 17.59
CA ILE A 941 -23.18 5.53 17.27
C ILE A 941 -22.16 5.17 18.37
N SER A 942 -21.10 4.45 18.00
CA SER A 942 -20.04 4.07 18.93
C SER A 942 -18.91 5.10 18.98
N LYS A 943 -18.71 5.73 20.16
CA LYS A 943 -17.56 6.62 20.38
C LYS A 943 -16.24 5.89 20.20
N ALA A 944 -16.15 4.61 20.57
CA ALA A 944 -14.94 3.81 20.42
C ALA A 944 -14.54 3.63 18.95
N TYR A 945 -15.51 3.43 18.05
CA TYR A 945 -15.26 3.32 16.60
C TYR A 945 -14.68 4.62 16.04
N CYS A 946 -15.29 5.77 16.37
CA CYS A 946 -14.80 7.08 15.95
C CYS A 946 -13.39 7.38 16.48
N ILE A 947 -13.12 7.08 17.75
CA ILE A 947 -11.80 7.31 18.38
C ILE A 947 -10.75 6.36 17.80
N PHE A 948 -11.09 5.10 17.55
CA PHE A 948 -10.17 4.13 16.94
C PHE A 948 -9.81 4.50 15.51
N ALA A 949 -10.79 4.87 14.68
CA ALA A 949 -10.55 5.37 13.33
C ALA A 949 -9.67 6.63 13.35
N MET A 950 -9.95 7.57 14.26
CA MET A 950 -9.13 8.76 14.47
C MET A 950 -7.69 8.41 14.86
N ALA A 951 -7.48 7.53 15.85
CA ALA A 951 -6.15 7.14 16.31
C ALA A 951 -5.33 6.51 15.17
N LYS A 952 -5.97 5.66 14.37
CA LYS A 952 -5.34 4.98 13.22
C LYS A 952 -4.96 5.97 12.13
N GLN A 953 -5.85 6.87 11.72
CA GLN A 953 -5.53 7.85 10.67
C GLN A 953 -4.59 8.95 11.14
N ALA A 954 -4.71 9.43 12.37
CA ALA A 954 -3.79 10.41 12.94
C ALA A 954 -2.34 9.87 12.96
N LYS A 955 -2.15 8.58 13.24
CA LYS A 955 -0.83 7.93 13.14
C LYS A 955 -0.29 7.89 11.71
N THR A 956 -1.17 7.58 10.73
CA THR A 956 -0.80 7.50 9.31
C THR A 956 -0.40 8.86 8.75
N LEU A 957 -1.16 9.91 9.07
CA LEU A 957 -0.94 11.28 8.57
C LEU A 957 0.10 12.07 9.38
N GLY A 958 0.66 11.50 10.46
CA GLY A 958 1.70 12.15 11.25
C GLY A 958 1.21 13.11 12.34
N ALA A 959 -0.10 13.13 12.66
CA ALA A 959 -0.68 13.82 13.80
C ALA A 959 -0.43 13.05 15.12
N ASN A 960 0.82 13.02 15.58
CA ASN A 960 1.23 12.14 16.68
C ASN A 960 0.68 12.58 18.05
N LYS A 961 0.47 13.88 18.28
CA LYS A 961 -0.12 14.39 19.53
C LYS A 961 -1.61 14.04 19.59
N LEU A 962 -2.33 14.17 18.47
CA LEU A 962 -3.72 13.73 18.37
C LEU A 962 -3.87 12.21 18.51
N ALA A 963 -2.97 11.43 17.89
CA ALA A 963 -2.98 9.96 18.02
C ALA A 963 -2.83 9.51 19.48
N ARG A 964 -1.96 10.17 20.25
CA ARG A 964 -1.81 9.89 21.71
C ARG A 964 -3.08 10.22 22.48
N PHE A 965 -3.64 11.41 22.23
CA PHE A 965 -4.90 11.83 22.85
C PHE A 965 -6.03 10.83 22.55
N ALA A 966 -6.14 10.39 21.30
CA ALA A 966 -7.15 9.42 20.88
C ALA A 966 -6.95 8.06 21.57
N LEU A 967 -5.72 7.54 21.66
CA LEU A 967 -5.43 6.29 22.35
C LEU A 967 -5.69 6.36 23.87
N GLU A 968 -5.36 7.49 24.50
CA GLU A 968 -5.70 7.74 25.91
C GLU A 968 -7.21 7.71 26.12
N LYS A 969 -7.98 8.38 25.26
CA LYS A 969 -9.45 8.33 25.30
C LYS A 969 -10.00 6.95 24.99
N LEU A 970 -9.40 6.21 24.07
CA LEU A 970 -9.82 4.85 23.71
C LEU A 970 -9.69 3.89 24.89
N SER A 971 -8.68 4.08 25.76
CA SER A 971 -8.49 3.28 26.97
C SER A 971 -9.63 3.37 27.98
N LEU A 972 -10.46 4.43 27.90
CA LEU A 972 -11.65 4.61 28.74
C LEU A 972 -12.85 3.79 28.24
N TYR A 973 -12.75 3.20 27.04
CA TYR A 973 -13.82 2.45 26.41
C TYR A 973 -13.44 0.97 26.27
N LYS A 974 -14.46 0.11 26.24
CA LYS A 974 -14.28 -1.31 25.96
C LYS A 974 -14.15 -1.51 24.45
N VAL A 975 -12.95 -1.86 23.99
CA VAL A 975 -12.68 -2.20 22.58
C VAL A 975 -12.92 -3.69 22.30
N PRO A 976 -13.30 -4.07 21.06
CA PRO A 976 -13.33 -5.47 20.62
C PRO A 976 -11.97 -6.17 20.79
N LEU A 977 -11.99 -7.47 21.14
CA LEU A 977 -10.76 -8.26 21.34
C LEU A 977 -9.86 -8.30 20.09
N SER A 978 -10.45 -8.29 18.90
CA SER A 978 -9.74 -8.24 17.62
C SER A 978 -8.89 -6.97 17.44
N TRP A 979 -9.27 -5.87 18.11
CA TRP A 979 -8.56 -4.61 18.03
C TRP A 979 -7.49 -4.46 19.11
N GLN A 980 -7.54 -5.26 20.18
CA GLN A 980 -6.67 -5.11 21.35
C GLN A 980 -5.19 -5.15 20.97
N GLU A 981 -4.77 -6.16 20.21
CA GLU A 981 -3.38 -6.27 19.73
C GLU A 981 -2.97 -5.09 18.85
N GLN A 982 -3.87 -4.61 17.98
CA GLN A 982 -3.60 -3.45 17.13
C GLN A 982 -3.46 -2.17 17.96
N VAL A 983 -4.33 -1.97 18.95
CA VAL A 983 -4.30 -0.81 19.86
C VAL A 983 -3.02 -0.82 20.71
N ASP A 984 -2.62 -1.98 21.23
CA ASP A 984 -1.39 -2.12 22.03
C ASP A 984 -0.14 -1.83 21.19
N MET A 985 -0.07 -2.38 19.97
CA MET A 985 0.99 -2.07 19.01
C MET A 985 0.99 -0.60 18.60
N PHE A 986 -0.19 0.01 18.43
CA PHE A 986 -0.31 1.44 18.12
C PHE A 986 0.18 2.30 19.28
N ALA A 987 -0.19 1.98 20.51
CA ALA A 987 0.26 2.69 21.70
C ALA A 987 1.78 2.63 21.87
N LEU A 988 2.40 1.48 21.66
CA LEU A 988 3.87 1.34 21.70
C LEU A 988 4.54 2.16 20.59
N SER A 989 4.05 2.05 19.36
CA SER A 989 4.60 2.74 18.20
C SER A 989 4.49 4.26 18.28
N ILE A 990 3.42 4.79 18.88
CA ILE A 990 3.22 6.24 19.00
C ILE A 990 4.04 6.84 20.15
N ARG A 991 4.35 6.08 21.20
CA ARG A 991 5.24 6.53 22.30
C ARG A 991 6.64 6.88 21.83
N SER A 992 7.14 6.24 20.77
CA SER A 992 8.48 6.51 20.23
C SER A 992 8.56 7.72 19.29
N ARG A 993 7.43 8.29 18.87
CA ARG A 993 7.38 9.47 17.97
C ARG A 993 7.42 10.80 18.75
N ALA A 994 7.66 11.92 18.06
CA ALA A 994 7.64 13.24 18.68
C ALA A 994 6.21 13.66 19.11
N PHE A 995 6.08 14.49 20.15
CA PHE A 995 4.79 15.02 20.63
C PHE A 995 4.38 16.28 19.87
N ASN A 996 4.22 16.17 18.56
CA ASN A 996 3.73 17.22 17.69
C ASN A 996 2.78 16.63 16.65
N ASP A 997 1.85 17.48 16.19
CA ASP A 997 1.04 17.18 15.01
C ASP A 997 1.69 17.84 13.79
N ALA A 998 1.46 17.30 12.59
CA ALA A 998 1.93 17.92 11.36
C ALA A 998 1.19 19.24 11.13
N ASP A 999 1.94 20.33 10.85
CA ASP A 999 1.36 21.68 10.71
C ASP A 999 0.37 21.78 9.54
N GLU A 1000 0.58 21.00 8.48
CA GLU A 1000 -0.30 20.93 7.28
C GLU A 1000 -1.72 20.44 7.61
N LEU A 1001 -1.89 19.67 8.68
CA LEU A 1001 -3.20 19.15 9.07
C LEU A 1001 -4.03 20.16 9.87
N LEU A 1002 -3.42 21.24 10.36
CA LEU A 1002 -4.08 22.19 11.25
C LEU A 1002 -5.04 23.09 10.45
N PRO A 1003 -6.36 23.02 10.72
CA PRO A 1003 -7.36 23.79 9.98
C PRO A 1003 -7.29 25.30 10.27
N SER A 1004 -7.15 26.12 9.23
CA SER A 1004 -7.33 27.56 9.32
C SER A 1004 -8.82 27.94 9.21
N CYS A 1005 -9.23 28.96 9.95
CA CYS A 1005 -10.58 29.51 9.82
C CYS A 1005 -10.64 30.50 8.66
N PHE A 1006 -11.48 30.27 7.66
CA PHE A 1006 -11.63 31.17 6.51
C PHE A 1006 -12.20 32.56 6.84
N ARG A 1007 -12.75 32.76 8.05
CA ARG A 1007 -13.20 34.08 8.54
C ARG A 1007 -12.08 34.90 9.19
N CYS A 1008 -11.38 34.32 10.17
CA CYS A 1008 -10.42 35.06 10.99
C CYS A 1008 -8.96 34.64 10.79
N GLN A 1009 -8.69 33.70 9.88
CA GLN A 1009 -7.38 33.12 9.58
C GLN A 1009 -6.66 32.48 10.78
N THR A 1010 -7.33 32.32 11.92
CA THR A 1010 -6.77 31.64 13.10
C THR A 1010 -6.65 30.15 12.81
N ILE A 1011 -5.48 29.59 13.14
CA ILE A 1011 -5.21 28.15 13.09
C ILE A 1011 -5.89 27.47 14.28
N ASN A 1012 -6.72 26.47 14.02
CA ASN A 1012 -7.50 25.77 15.04
C ASN A 1012 -6.85 24.43 15.39
N PRO A 1013 -6.98 23.97 16.65
CA PRO A 1013 -6.53 22.64 17.03
C PRO A 1013 -7.33 21.56 16.28
N LEU A 1014 -6.70 20.42 16.01
CA LEU A 1014 -7.34 19.30 15.30
C LEU A 1014 -8.60 18.79 16.01
N VAL A 1015 -8.63 18.87 17.34
CA VAL A 1015 -9.83 18.59 18.16
C VAL A 1015 -10.05 19.77 19.08
N ASN A 1016 -11.21 20.39 18.95
CA ASN A 1016 -11.61 21.56 19.73
C ASN A 1016 -12.70 21.19 20.74
N GLN A 1017 -12.63 21.76 21.95
CA GLN A 1017 -13.72 21.65 22.92
C GLN A 1017 -14.92 22.52 22.52
N ALA A 1018 -14.77 23.58 21.72
CA ALA A 1018 -15.89 24.44 21.31
C ALA A 1018 -16.79 23.83 20.22
N GLY A 1019 -16.61 22.55 19.87
CA GLY A 1019 -17.35 21.85 18.82
C GLY A 1019 -16.78 22.10 17.43
N ASP A 1020 -17.59 21.90 16.37
CA ASP A 1020 -17.20 22.15 14.98
C ASP A 1020 -17.24 23.65 14.62
N ARG A 1021 -16.50 24.44 15.39
CA ARG A 1021 -16.45 25.91 15.33
C ARG A 1021 -15.04 26.42 15.56
N CYS A 1022 -14.75 27.62 15.06
CA CYS A 1022 -13.47 28.28 15.30
C CYS A 1022 -13.31 28.66 16.79
N ILE A 1023 -12.12 28.45 17.36
CA ILE A 1023 -11.80 28.83 18.75
C ILE A 1023 -11.78 30.36 18.97
N ALA A 1024 -11.51 31.16 17.93
CA ALA A 1024 -11.37 32.60 18.05
C ALA A 1024 -12.66 33.36 17.75
N CYS A 1025 -13.25 33.15 16.57
CA CYS A 1025 -14.44 33.89 16.12
C CYS A 1025 -15.76 33.11 16.23
N ALA A 1026 -15.72 31.88 16.77
CA ALA A 1026 -16.86 30.96 16.87
C ALA A 1026 -17.53 30.60 15.53
N HIS A 1027 -16.96 30.98 14.38
CA HIS A 1027 -17.49 30.68 13.04
C HIS A 1027 -17.67 29.16 12.86
N PRO A 1028 -18.85 28.69 12.42
CA PRO A 1028 -19.06 27.30 12.06
C PRO A 1028 -18.06 26.83 11.01
N MET A 1029 -17.51 25.65 11.22
CA MET A 1029 -16.61 25.01 10.26
C MET A 1029 -17.45 24.42 9.13
N MET A 1030 -17.59 25.16 8.02
CA MET A 1030 -18.33 24.69 6.85
C MET A 1030 -17.57 23.55 6.17
N ARG A 1031 -18.24 22.44 5.86
CA ARG A 1031 -17.62 21.23 5.32
C ARG A 1031 -18.31 20.73 4.06
N SER A 1032 -17.53 20.10 3.18
CA SER A 1032 -18.06 19.33 2.04
C SER A 1032 -18.63 18.00 2.54
N PHE A 1033 -19.90 17.71 2.27
CA PHE A 1033 -20.57 16.48 2.78
C PHE A 1033 -20.24 15.19 1.98
N CYS A 1034 -19.21 15.23 1.12
CA CYS A 1034 -18.59 14.02 0.55
C CYS A 1034 -17.33 13.63 1.31
N ASN A 1035 -16.34 14.54 1.40
CA ASN A 1035 -15.01 14.26 1.93
C ASN A 1035 -14.74 14.89 3.32
N PHE A 1036 -15.65 15.74 3.82
CA PHE A 1036 -15.60 16.46 5.10
C PHE A 1036 -14.45 17.46 5.25
N GLU A 1037 -13.83 17.87 4.15
CA GLU A 1037 -12.86 18.98 4.10
C GLU A 1037 -13.52 20.32 4.38
N LEU A 1038 -12.74 21.29 4.85
CA LEU A 1038 -13.25 22.63 5.17
C LEU A 1038 -13.44 23.45 3.90
N LEU A 1039 -14.63 24.01 3.75
CA LEU A 1039 -14.97 24.87 2.64
C LEU A 1039 -14.69 26.34 2.96
N PRO A 1040 -14.21 27.14 1.99
CA PRO A 1040 -13.93 28.57 2.13
C PRO A 1040 -15.18 29.46 2.24
N LEU A 1041 -16.20 29.03 2.98
CA LEU A 1041 -17.49 29.70 3.10
C LEU A 1041 -17.61 30.50 4.41
N VAL A 1042 -17.94 31.79 4.29
CA VAL A 1042 -18.20 32.69 5.41
C VAL A 1042 -19.66 33.15 5.39
N GLN A 1043 -20.35 32.99 6.52
CA GLN A 1043 -21.76 33.37 6.66
C GLN A 1043 -21.89 34.87 6.94
N PHE A 1044 -22.84 35.51 6.27
CA PHE A 1044 -23.18 36.92 6.47
C PHE A 1044 -24.70 37.14 6.46
N GLN A 1045 -25.12 38.32 6.90
CA GLN A 1045 -26.52 38.77 6.89
C GLN A 1045 -26.63 40.16 6.27
N PRO A 1046 -27.63 40.44 5.42
CA PRO A 1046 -27.91 41.80 4.96
C PRO A 1046 -28.21 42.74 6.14
N SER A 1047 -27.90 44.03 5.98
CA SER A 1047 -28.28 45.05 6.96
C SER A 1047 -29.80 45.09 7.15
N ARG A 1048 -30.26 45.53 8.33
CA ARG A 1048 -31.71 45.58 8.68
C ARG A 1048 -32.54 46.43 7.71
N ASP A 1049 -31.90 47.30 6.94
CA ASP A 1049 -32.52 48.20 5.97
C ASP A 1049 -32.73 47.53 4.59
N VAL A 1050 -32.25 46.29 4.39
CA VAL A 1050 -32.31 45.55 3.12
C VAL A 1050 -33.09 44.25 3.34
N SER A 1051 -34.22 44.08 2.64
CA SER A 1051 -34.96 42.81 2.69
C SER A 1051 -34.14 41.69 2.03
N PRO A 1052 -34.34 40.40 2.39
CA PRO A 1052 -33.64 39.29 1.74
C PRO A 1052 -33.85 39.25 0.22
N GLN A 1053 -35.04 39.64 -0.27
CA GLN A 1053 -35.31 39.75 -1.72
C GLN A 1053 -34.56 40.93 -2.35
N ASP A 1054 -34.46 42.08 -1.67
CA ASP A 1054 -33.68 43.22 -2.14
C ASP A 1054 -32.18 42.93 -2.15
N ALA A 1055 -31.68 42.16 -1.17
CA ALA A 1055 -30.28 41.72 -1.12
C ALA A 1055 -29.94 40.87 -2.35
N VAL A 1056 -30.82 39.92 -2.71
CA VAL A 1056 -30.71 39.13 -3.95
C VAL A 1056 -30.70 40.03 -5.19
N ALA A 1057 -31.60 41.01 -5.25
CA ALA A 1057 -31.66 41.94 -6.38
C ALA A 1057 -30.42 42.84 -6.51
N LEU A 1058 -29.78 43.19 -5.38
CA LEU A 1058 -28.52 43.95 -5.35
C LEU A 1058 -27.33 43.12 -5.81
N ILE A 1059 -27.22 41.85 -5.38
CA ILE A 1059 -26.15 40.93 -5.76
C ILE A 1059 -26.23 40.54 -7.25
N ARG A 1060 -27.45 40.43 -7.80
CA ARG A 1060 -27.65 40.11 -9.22
C ARG A 1060 -27.20 41.22 -10.18
N ARG A 1061 -26.96 42.44 -9.69
CA ARG A 1061 -26.44 43.53 -10.51
C ARG A 1061 -24.94 43.37 -10.69
N ASP A 1062 -24.45 43.52 -11.91
CA ASP A 1062 -23.02 43.45 -12.18
C ASP A 1062 -22.27 44.51 -11.35
N PRO A 1063 -21.16 44.14 -10.68
CA PRO A 1063 -20.40 45.07 -9.87
C PRO A 1063 -19.84 46.22 -10.74
N PRO A 1064 -19.70 47.43 -10.18
CA PRO A 1064 -19.13 48.55 -10.92
C PRO A 1064 -17.70 48.20 -11.39
N PRO A 1065 -17.31 48.57 -12.63
CA PRO A 1065 -16.01 48.20 -13.18
C PRO A 1065 -14.86 48.69 -12.28
N LYS A 1066 -14.03 47.74 -11.79
CA LYS A 1066 -12.82 48.05 -11.02
C LYS A 1066 -11.95 49.00 -11.86
N LYS A 1067 -11.65 50.21 -11.35
CA LYS A 1067 -10.74 51.14 -12.04
C LYS A 1067 -9.39 50.44 -12.25
N PRO A 1068 -8.80 50.49 -13.46
CA PRO A 1068 -7.46 49.95 -13.68
C PRO A 1068 -6.48 50.68 -12.76
N ARG A 1069 -5.79 49.94 -11.88
CA ARG A 1069 -4.70 50.48 -11.07
C ARG A 1069 -3.61 50.95 -12.04
N GLY A 1070 -3.54 52.26 -12.25
CA GLY A 1070 -2.40 52.89 -12.92
C GLY A 1070 -1.13 52.58 -12.12
N ARG A 1071 -0.10 52.07 -12.79
CA ARG A 1071 1.25 51.96 -12.22
C ARG A 1071 1.66 53.32 -11.66
N PRO A 1072 1.99 53.46 -10.37
CA PRO A 1072 2.70 54.64 -9.90
C PRO A 1072 4.11 54.63 -10.50
N ALA A 1073 4.59 55.79 -10.93
CA ALA A 1073 6.00 56.02 -11.25
C ALA A 1073 6.89 55.66 -10.04
N PRO A 1074 8.17 55.27 -10.24
CA PRO A 1074 9.01 54.77 -9.15
C PRO A 1074 9.27 55.89 -8.14
N SER A 1075 8.59 55.82 -6.99
CA SER A 1075 8.89 56.63 -5.82
C SER A 1075 10.03 55.99 -5.03
N ASN A 1076 10.99 56.82 -4.64
CA ASN A 1076 12.19 56.54 -3.88
C ASN A 1076 12.00 55.47 -2.77
N PRO A 1077 12.82 54.39 -2.69
CA PRO A 1077 12.59 53.25 -1.79
C PRO A 1077 13.04 53.48 -0.35
N TRP A 1078 13.14 54.74 0.08
CA TRP A 1078 13.65 55.13 1.39
C TRP A 1078 12.65 56.04 2.08
N GLN A 1079 12.13 55.59 3.23
CA GLN A 1079 11.31 56.38 4.13
C GLN A 1079 12.03 56.49 5.49
N SER A 1080 12.13 57.70 6.02
CA SER A 1080 12.85 58.01 7.26
C SER A 1080 11.89 58.14 8.44
N ASP A 1081 11.92 57.21 9.37
CA ASP A 1081 11.30 57.36 10.69
C ASP A 1081 12.39 57.62 11.74
N GLY A 1082 12.77 58.89 11.90
CA GLY A 1082 13.66 59.35 12.97
C GLY A 1082 15.17 59.28 12.67
N PRO A 1083 16.00 59.90 13.53
CA PRO A 1083 17.38 60.26 13.17
C PRO A 1083 18.38 59.10 13.06
N ASP A 1084 18.04 57.86 13.43
CA ASP A 1084 19.01 56.74 13.44
C ASP A 1084 18.50 55.39 12.91
N VAL A 1085 17.41 55.34 12.13
CA VAL A 1085 17.00 54.10 11.46
C VAL A 1085 16.56 54.36 10.02
N GLN A 1086 17.23 53.71 9.06
CA GLN A 1086 16.82 53.66 7.65
C GLN A 1086 16.39 52.23 7.30
N THR A 1087 15.14 52.08 6.85
CA THR A 1087 14.58 50.78 6.49
C THR A 1087 14.48 50.69 4.96
N LEU A 1088 15.18 49.72 4.36
CA LEU A 1088 15.12 49.41 2.93
C LEU A 1088 14.04 48.35 2.69
N MET A 1089 12.98 48.69 1.97
CA MET A 1089 12.02 47.70 1.46
C MET A 1089 12.55 47.13 0.14
N LEU A 1090 13.06 45.90 0.17
CA LEU A 1090 13.35 45.13 -1.04
C LEU A 1090 12.03 44.63 -1.62
N GLY A 1091 11.66 45.13 -2.80
CA GLY A 1091 10.54 44.60 -3.58
C GLY A 1091 10.76 43.12 -3.87
N GLY A 1092 9.90 42.28 -3.30
CA GLY A 1092 9.83 40.86 -3.63
C GLY A 1092 9.31 40.68 -5.05
N GLU A 1093 10.08 39.96 -5.85
CA GLU A 1093 9.65 39.38 -7.11
C GLU A 1093 8.47 38.42 -6.82
N ASP A 1094 7.34 38.65 -7.49
CA ASP A 1094 6.21 37.76 -7.74
C ASP A 1094 5.93 36.65 -6.68
N GLN A 1095 5.33 37.04 -5.55
CA GLN A 1095 4.53 36.15 -4.70
C GLN A 1095 3.04 36.37 -4.96
N SER A 1096 2.58 36.10 -6.18
CA SER A 1096 1.16 36.20 -6.55
C SER A 1096 0.42 34.87 -6.63
N ASP A 1097 0.85 33.83 -5.90
CA ASP A 1097 0.23 32.49 -5.94
C ASP A 1097 -0.13 31.88 -4.56
N LEU A 1098 -0.23 32.70 -3.50
CA LEU A 1098 -0.76 32.25 -2.20
C LEU A 1098 -1.79 33.25 -1.66
N GLY A 1099 -3.05 33.06 -2.07
CA GLY A 1099 -4.31 33.35 -1.33
C GLY A 1099 -4.37 34.47 -0.31
N MET A 1100 -3.75 35.64 -0.54
CA MET A 1100 -3.95 36.80 0.31
C MET A 1100 -5.28 37.46 -0.06
N LEU A 1101 -6.23 37.41 0.88
CA LEU A 1101 -7.53 38.10 0.83
C LEU A 1101 -7.35 39.53 0.28
N ASP A 1102 -8.17 39.94 -0.68
CA ASP A 1102 -8.13 41.30 -1.25
C ASP A 1102 -8.52 42.32 -0.16
N ILE A 1103 -7.52 42.88 0.53
CA ILE A 1103 -7.71 43.77 1.69
C ILE A 1103 -8.53 45.03 1.31
N ASP A 1104 -8.63 45.36 0.03
CA ASP A 1104 -9.44 46.47 -0.47
C ASP A 1104 -10.93 46.14 -0.62
N ASP A 1105 -11.34 44.88 -0.48
CA ASP A 1105 -12.74 44.45 -0.50
C ASP A 1105 -13.49 44.93 0.78
N PRO A 1106 -14.56 45.74 0.65
CA PRO A 1106 -15.37 46.23 1.77
C PRO A 1106 -15.89 45.13 2.71
N PHE A 1107 -16.24 43.96 2.17
CA PHE A 1107 -16.72 42.84 2.97
C PHE A 1107 -15.60 42.18 3.79
N THR A 1108 -14.41 42.05 3.19
CA THR A 1108 -13.24 41.48 3.87
C THR A 1108 -12.82 42.35 5.05
N LYS A 1109 -12.93 43.69 4.95
CA LYS A 1109 -12.71 44.60 6.08
C LYS A 1109 -13.74 44.40 7.19
N ALA A 1110 -15.03 44.38 6.85
CA ALA A 1110 -16.10 44.17 7.82
C ALA A 1110 -16.07 42.78 8.48
N MET A 1111 -15.53 41.78 7.78
CA MET A 1111 -15.34 40.43 8.31
C MET A 1111 -14.28 40.36 9.41
N LEU A 1112 -13.20 41.16 9.30
CA LEU A 1112 -12.10 41.20 10.26
C LEU A 1112 -12.45 41.99 11.53
N ASP A 1113 -13.44 42.88 11.47
CA ASP A 1113 -13.97 43.63 12.62
C ASP A 1113 -14.98 42.79 13.43
N PHE A 1114 -14.50 41.73 14.12
CA PHE A 1114 -15.33 40.92 15.04
C PHE A 1114 -14.81 40.97 16.49
N GLU A 1115 -15.73 40.93 17.46
CA GLU A 1115 -15.39 40.79 18.88
C GLU A 1115 -15.42 39.32 19.32
N PRO A 1116 -14.37 38.81 20.00
CA PRO A 1116 -14.32 37.44 20.50
C PRO A 1116 -15.25 37.27 21.71
N SER A 1117 -16.55 37.06 21.46
CA SER A 1117 -17.58 36.87 22.50
C SER A 1117 -17.94 35.40 22.78
N GLY A 1118 -17.31 34.45 22.07
CA GLY A 1118 -17.60 33.02 22.15
C GLY A 1118 -18.92 32.60 21.49
N ILE A 1119 -19.78 33.55 21.14
CA ILE A 1119 -21.02 33.36 20.37
C ILE A 1119 -20.75 33.86 18.95
N PHE A 1120 -21.14 33.06 17.96
CA PHE A 1120 -20.99 33.45 16.57
C PHE A 1120 -22.00 34.54 16.20
N THR A 1121 -21.50 35.67 15.68
CA THR A 1121 -22.29 36.71 15.04
C THR A 1121 -21.90 36.81 13.56
N PRO A 1122 -22.84 36.64 12.61
CA PRO A 1122 -22.54 36.75 11.19
C PRO A 1122 -22.16 38.18 10.81
N THR A 1123 -21.32 38.35 9.79
CA THR A 1123 -20.93 39.67 9.28
C THR A 1123 -22.15 40.39 8.70
N ILE A 1124 -22.36 41.66 9.04
CA ILE A 1124 -23.47 42.46 8.50
C ILE A 1124 -23.01 43.10 7.19
N ALA A 1125 -23.64 42.74 6.07
CA ALA A 1125 -23.36 43.31 4.76
C ALA A 1125 -24.31 44.46 4.46
N ASP A 1126 -23.76 45.67 4.30
CA ASP A 1126 -24.54 46.83 3.89
C ASP A 1126 -24.83 46.83 2.37
N ARG A 1127 -25.64 47.78 1.92
CA ARG A 1127 -26.02 47.90 0.51
C ARG A 1127 -24.81 48.07 -0.43
N HIS A 1128 -23.73 48.70 0.03
CA HIS A 1128 -22.53 48.93 -0.75
C HIS A 1128 -21.70 47.64 -0.91
N MET A 1129 -21.54 46.87 0.19
CA MET A 1129 -20.91 45.56 0.19
C MET A 1129 -21.64 44.59 -0.75
N LEU A 1130 -22.97 44.52 -0.67
CA LEU A 1130 -23.78 43.63 -1.51
C LEU A 1130 -23.64 43.92 -3.02
N LEU A 1131 -23.47 45.20 -3.41
CA LEU A 1131 -23.24 45.60 -4.81
C LEU A 1131 -21.81 45.32 -5.30
N SER A 1132 -20.86 45.14 -4.38
CA SER A 1132 -19.45 44.88 -4.71
C SER A 1132 -19.11 43.40 -4.85
N MET A 1133 -20.02 42.51 -4.44
CA MET A 1133 -19.83 41.06 -4.49
C MET A 1133 -20.17 40.49 -5.86
N GLU A 1134 -19.42 39.48 -6.29
CA GLU A 1134 -19.73 38.74 -7.50
C GLU A 1134 -20.81 37.70 -7.23
N LYS A 1135 -21.77 37.57 -8.16
CA LYS A 1135 -22.88 36.62 -8.01
C LYS A 1135 -22.40 35.17 -7.86
N ASN A 1136 -21.26 34.82 -8.47
CA ASN A 1136 -20.73 33.46 -8.47
C ASN A 1136 -20.07 33.07 -7.13
N ASP A 1137 -19.77 34.03 -6.28
CA ASP A 1137 -19.17 33.75 -4.98
C ASP A 1137 -20.21 33.55 -3.88
N ILE A 1138 -21.51 33.77 -4.18
CA ILE A 1138 -22.56 33.82 -3.17
C ILE A 1138 -23.47 32.60 -3.26
N PHE A 1139 -23.77 32.05 -2.08
CA PHE A 1139 -24.72 30.97 -1.89
C PHE A 1139 -25.81 31.39 -0.91
N ILE A 1140 -27.05 31.03 -1.23
CA ILE A 1140 -28.23 31.40 -0.43
C ILE A 1140 -28.93 30.12 0.00
N VAL A 1141 -28.96 29.91 1.30
CA VAL A 1141 -29.67 28.80 1.93
C VAL A 1141 -31.07 29.27 2.31
N LYS A 1142 -32.08 28.62 1.74
CA LYS A 1142 -33.49 28.87 2.00
C LYS A 1142 -34.07 27.71 2.79
N TRP A 1143 -34.74 28.02 3.89
CA TRP A 1143 -35.39 27.01 4.71
C TRP A 1143 -36.79 26.69 4.19
N PRO A 1144 -37.29 25.45 4.41
CA PRO A 1144 -38.61 25.03 3.95
C PRO A 1144 -39.78 25.85 4.53
N SER A 1145 -39.62 26.45 5.72
CA SER A 1145 -40.63 27.34 6.30
C SER A 1145 -40.25 28.81 6.05
N PRO A 1146 -41.20 29.66 5.61
CA PRO A 1146 -40.95 31.09 5.38
C PRO A 1146 -40.62 31.87 6.66
N SER A 1147 -40.82 31.25 7.83
CA SER A 1147 -40.56 31.83 9.14
C SER A 1147 -39.09 31.78 9.58
N LEU A 1148 -38.26 30.93 8.97
CA LEU A 1148 -36.82 30.87 9.24
C LEU A 1148 -36.06 31.85 8.33
N PRO A 1149 -35.12 32.64 8.88
CA PRO A 1149 -34.39 33.64 8.09
C PRO A 1149 -33.48 32.98 7.05
N TRP A 1150 -33.37 33.60 5.87
CA TRP A 1150 -32.44 33.15 4.84
C TRP A 1150 -31.00 33.34 5.32
N GLU A 1151 -30.15 32.36 5.02
CA GLU A 1151 -28.72 32.45 5.33
C GLU A 1151 -27.92 32.70 4.07
N PHE A 1152 -27.00 33.66 4.14
CA PHE A 1152 -26.13 34.03 3.03
C PHE A 1152 -24.71 33.59 3.34
N TYR A 1153 -24.04 33.01 2.35
CA TYR A 1153 -22.66 32.55 2.44
C TYR A 1153 -21.89 33.13 1.26
N ARG A 1154 -20.63 33.54 1.52
CA ARG A 1154 -19.70 33.95 0.47
C ARG A 1154 -18.50 33.01 0.44
N ASN A 1155 -18.10 32.59 -0.76
CA ASN A 1155 -16.85 31.90 -1.03
C ASN A 1155 -15.70 32.91 -1.02
N MET A 1156 -14.75 32.71 -0.11
CA MET A 1156 -13.57 33.57 0.03
C MET A 1156 -12.42 33.15 -0.89
N LEU A 1157 -12.51 31.97 -1.52
CA LEU A 1157 -11.55 31.44 -2.49
C LEU A 1157 -12.31 30.94 -3.73
N PRO A 1158 -12.59 31.82 -4.71
CA PRO A 1158 -13.35 31.47 -5.92
C PRO A 1158 -12.75 30.31 -6.73
N ASP A 1159 -11.43 30.10 -6.63
CA ASP A 1159 -10.72 28.99 -7.28
C ASP A 1159 -11.09 27.61 -6.72
N VAL A 1160 -11.73 27.56 -5.54
CA VAL A 1160 -12.26 26.32 -4.95
C VAL A 1160 -13.74 26.21 -5.31
N PRO A 1161 -14.11 25.37 -6.29
CA PRO A 1161 -15.50 25.25 -6.73
C PRO A 1161 -16.36 24.53 -5.69
N VAL A 1162 -17.53 25.11 -5.39
CA VAL A 1162 -18.47 24.63 -4.37
C VAL A 1162 -19.89 24.58 -4.93
N VAL A 1163 -20.62 23.52 -4.60
CA VAL A 1163 -22.01 23.31 -4.98
C VAL A 1163 -22.89 23.24 -3.73
N LEU A 1164 -24.07 23.87 -3.79
CA LEU A 1164 -25.11 23.80 -2.75
C LEU A 1164 -26.28 22.93 -3.24
N CYS A 1165 -26.63 21.89 -2.49
CA CYS A 1165 -27.88 21.17 -2.74
C CYS A 1165 -29.06 21.96 -2.17
N HIS A 1166 -29.99 22.42 -3.01
CA HIS A 1166 -31.15 23.22 -2.58
C HIS A 1166 -32.20 22.44 -1.77
N GLU A 1167 -32.17 21.11 -1.83
CA GLU A 1167 -33.10 20.28 -1.05
C GLU A 1167 -32.63 20.03 0.38
N CYS A 1168 -31.33 19.74 0.59
CA CYS A 1168 -30.80 19.45 1.93
C CYS A 1168 -30.04 20.63 2.57
N ASN A 1169 -29.73 21.66 1.80
CA ASN A 1169 -28.94 22.81 2.21
C ASN A 1169 -27.54 22.45 2.74
N HIS A 1170 -26.93 21.38 2.19
CA HIS A 1170 -25.54 21.03 2.43
C HIS A 1170 -24.66 21.44 1.25
N PHE A 1171 -23.40 21.72 1.56
CA PHE A 1171 -22.38 22.13 0.60
C PHE A 1171 -21.46 20.96 0.25
N PHE A 1172 -20.93 20.99 -0.98
CA PHE A 1172 -20.06 19.96 -1.53
C PHE A 1172 -18.98 20.60 -2.40
N HIS A 1173 -17.82 19.95 -2.54
CA HIS A 1173 -16.93 20.24 -3.65
C HIS A 1173 -17.60 19.83 -4.96
N GLU A 1174 -17.47 20.66 -6.00
CA GLU A 1174 -18.14 20.42 -7.29
C GLU A 1174 -17.74 19.06 -7.89
N GLU A 1175 -16.45 18.75 -7.94
CA GLU A 1175 -15.95 17.48 -8.52
C GLU A 1175 -16.47 16.23 -7.78
N ASP A 1176 -16.46 16.27 -6.44
CA ASP A 1176 -16.95 15.15 -5.60
C ASP A 1176 -18.46 14.98 -5.74
N TRP A 1177 -19.19 16.09 -5.85
CA TRP A 1177 -20.64 16.09 -6.07
C TRP A 1177 -20.98 15.49 -7.43
N GLU A 1178 -20.33 15.95 -8.50
CA GLU A 1178 -20.53 15.44 -9.85
C GLU A 1178 -20.24 13.94 -9.93
N LEU A 1179 -19.16 13.48 -9.30
CA LEU A 1179 -18.82 12.06 -9.25
C LEU A 1179 -19.90 11.25 -8.52
N ALA A 1180 -20.37 11.72 -7.36
CA ALA A 1180 -21.41 11.04 -6.60
C ALA A 1180 -22.75 10.99 -7.36
N VAL A 1181 -23.12 12.10 -7.99
CA VAL A 1181 -24.33 12.20 -8.82
C VAL A 1181 -24.22 11.35 -10.08
N MET A 1182 -23.07 11.27 -10.74
CA MET A 1182 -22.87 10.39 -11.89
C MET A 1182 -23.06 8.91 -11.54
N GLN A 1183 -22.69 8.51 -10.32
CA GLN A 1183 -22.85 7.12 -9.86
C GLN A 1183 -24.29 6.77 -9.48
N LYS A 1184 -24.98 7.65 -8.74
CA LYS A 1184 -26.29 7.35 -8.14
C LYS A 1184 -27.47 8.11 -8.76
N LYS A 1185 -27.22 9.09 -9.64
CA LYS A 1185 -28.20 10.06 -10.22
C LYS A 1185 -28.99 10.88 -9.19
N GLN A 1186 -28.45 11.01 -7.99
CA GLN A 1186 -29.11 11.66 -6.86
C GLN A 1186 -28.07 12.29 -5.92
N CYS A 1187 -28.53 13.22 -5.08
CA CYS A 1187 -27.73 13.78 -4.00
C CYS A 1187 -27.18 12.68 -3.08
N PRO A 1188 -25.88 12.68 -2.73
CA PRO A 1188 -25.29 11.68 -1.82
C PRO A 1188 -25.89 11.71 -0.41
N PHE A 1189 -26.40 12.86 0.07
CA PHE A 1189 -26.99 12.99 1.41
C PHE A 1189 -28.51 12.78 1.42
N CYS A 1190 -29.28 13.60 0.70
CA CYS A 1190 -30.76 13.55 0.76
C CYS A 1190 -31.40 12.66 -0.31
N THR A 1191 -30.62 12.00 -1.15
CA THR A 1191 -31.09 11.04 -2.17
C THR A 1191 -32.13 11.57 -3.17
N VAL A 1192 -32.36 12.89 -3.21
CA VAL A 1192 -33.23 13.51 -4.21
C VAL A 1192 -32.58 13.39 -5.59
N GLN A 1193 -33.36 12.94 -6.58
CA GLN A 1193 -32.90 12.81 -7.95
C GLN A 1193 -32.54 14.19 -8.52
N THR A 1194 -31.39 14.25 -9.15
CA THR A 1194 -30.92 15.46 -9.83
C THR A 1194 -31.06 15.22 -11.33
N ASP A 1195 -31.92 16.00 -12.00
CA ASP A 1195 -32.05 15.93 -13.45
C ASP A 1195 -30.68 16.16 -14.09
N GLY A 1196 -30.18 15.15 -14.82
CA GLY A 1196 -28.82 15.08 -15.39
C GLY A 1196 -28.49 16.14 -16.45
N SER A 1197 -29.20 17.27 -16.48
CA SER A 1197 -28.71 18.49 -17.09
C SER A 1197 -27.67 19.12 -16.15
N SER A 1198 -26.41 19.06 -16.55
CA SER A 1198 -25.27 19.80 -15.97
C SER A 1198 -25.43 21.34 -16.02
N ASN A 1199 -26.64 21.85 -16.27
CA ASN A 1199 -27.00 23.27 -16.26
C ASN A 1199 -28.07 23.62 -15.21
N GLY A 1200 -28.58 22.63 -14.44
CA GLY A 1200 -29.64 22.85 -13.44
C GLY A 1200 -29.16 23.16 -12.01
N CYS A 1201 -27.88 22.93 -11.70
CA CYS A 1201 -27.32 23.15 -10.35
C CYS A 1201 -25.98 23.92 -10.33
N VAL A 1202 -25.68 24.71 -11.38
CA VAL A 1202 -24.63 25.76 -11.39
C VAL A 1202 -25.26 27.15 -11.21
N ALA A 1203 -26.51 27.19 -10.76
CA ALA A 1203 -27.26 28.43 -10.65
C ALA A 1203 -27.02 29.05 -9.27
N HIS A 1204 -26.02 29.92 -9.16
CA HIS A 1204 -25.86 30.85 -8.01
C HIS A 1204 -27.15 31.64 -7.71
N PHE A 1205 -28.08 31.68 -8.66
CA PHE A 1205 -29.45 32.15 -8.53
C PHE A 1205 -30.39 31.27 -9.36
N PRO A 1206 -31.57 30.86 -8.85
CA PRO A 1206 -32.52 30.05 -9.63
C PRO A 1206 -32.94 30.76 -10.94
N PRO A 1207 -33.15 30.02 -12.04
CA PRO A 1207 -33.60 30.58 -13.32
C PRO A 1207 -35.00 31.24 -13.20
N GLU A 1208 -35.22 32.31 -13.96
CA GLU A 1208 -36.54 32.95 -14.08
C GLU A 1208 -37.48 32.05 -14.89
N SER A 1209 -38.36 31.32 -14.22
CA SER A 1209 -39.58 30.79 -14.85
C SER A 1209 -40.72 30.64 -13.84
N GLU A 1210 -41.75 31.45 -14.09
CA GLU A 1210 -43.18 31.19 -13.91
C GLU A 1210 -43.75 31.02 -12.49
N THR A 1211 -44.42 32.10 -12.07
CA THR A 1211 -45.71 32.06 -11.36
C THR A 1211 -46.58 30.89 -11.84
N GLY A 1212 -46.68 29.84 -11.03
CA GLY A 1212 -47.54 28.70 -11.32
C GLY A 1212 -47.41 27.56 -10.31
N MET A 1213 -47.69 27.81 -9.03
CA MET A 1213 -48.11 26.73 -8.13
C MET A 1213 -49.63 26.82 -7.95
N SER A 1214 -50.31 25.98 -8.71
CA SER A 1214 -51.60 25.42 -8.34
C SER A 1214 -51.39 24.36 -7.26
N MET A 1215 -52.07 24.58 -6.13
CA MET A 1215 -52.40 23.67 -5.01
C MET A 1215 -51.33 22.72 -4.48
#